data_AF-A0A937ULX7-F1
#
_entry.id   AF-A0A937ULX7-F1
#
_cell.length_a   1.000
_cell.length_b   1.000
_cell.length_c   1.000
_cell.angle_alpha   90.00
_cell.angle_beta   90.00
_cell.angle_gamma   90.00
#
_symmetry.space_group_name_H-M   'P 1'
#
loop_
_entity.id
_entity.type
_entity.pdbx_description
1 polymer ?
#
loop_
_entity_poly.entity_id
_entity_poly.type
_entity_poly.pdbx_seq_one_letter_code
_entity_poly.pdbx_strand_id
1 'polypeptide(L)'
;MMKKTNGFFNGLTYIGLSFLIFSYFLFFGTAAVESSGDKMPPVLSENGHALHSGVLKEGVASSDDFIDDLPIRPTAAGDPIKVSNSFFEVSLTSDKYVYFTDFQIVYLWATVKNLGDTEDRFGFTLTSDAPEGWSDVKENAGFIHIGSGEQGDLKYMWSTVYSSSAATEVEASFTYKVTSEQHSSSETFTVNVVAYPKISESGYSEGSARVTGTITDAVTGDPISDADVMLWLGYTIRITPYDMLEMSDSQGAYEVGCWDIDTLNTHYGSYFTLPGYTLIVQKAGYETYVHNQYVLPRNGSPATVNISLTPLTNPPDYTLTWETALASPGVWEIAVTDAWDRFAVAMGKHPDSDDPDTLPATIPFIDGEGNILWSKSLSDESWSIDVTGDGSYVACNSHSINEPLNYSYLWDAGGNEVWKKSLGRGLGGDINFSPGYQYIATGPSEDGTRLVLYNTLAGTEKWKNDMGGNFVRVTVFSRDGQNVFAGGLPYLFTLDGDLVWRSYISYTPWVISLNTDESRIFIPDKGDCLSMFDGDGKLLWRKEQKVITYGGMSADGSVVVILTTYGYVFCYNGEGEFQWCSYLRGKGASLTAGAGGHNAVDVTPDGKYIVVGGTNYSTVLYDSDGNLLWRHMGSKEYTPGLIGGGMKQSVMAVRISDNARKIVAGYGYSDPKLCYFTSTSGSSPTVTTGSATSLNSTSATLNGTVNPKGVSTTYYFEYGTTTSYGTSTTSTSAGSGTSAVSVSASISGLTSDTTYHYRLAAVNSMGTSYGDDKTFSTTIIYVESTGSCGGNIPCYTTIQEAIDAVNSGAIIRIAEEIYDEGLIIDTANDLILQGGWDSTFTTQSSDTVANSLTITGTGGPVELDNVVLQEAD
;
A
#
# COMPACT_ATOMS: atom_id res chain seq x y z
N MET A 1 -57.14 12.58 20.93
CA MET A 1 -57.56 13.95 20.58
C MET A 1 -56.35 14.66 19.97
N MET A 2 -56.51 15.13 18.73
CA MET A 2 -55.52 15.84 17.93
C MET A 2 -55.24 17.26 18.46
N LYS A 3 -54.00 17.74 18.26
CA LYS A 3 -53.61 18.99 17.54
C LYS A 3 -52.14 19.29 17.86
N LYS A 4 -51.19 19.09 16.94
CA LYS A 4 -50.73 20.02 15.88
C LYS A 4 -50.30 21.40 16.39
N THR A 5 -49.00 21.65 16.34
CA THR A 5 -48.41 22.84 15.69
C THR A 5 -47.09 22.43 15.04
N ASN A 6 -47.05 22.56 13.72
CA ASN A 6 -45.86 22.46 12.87
C ASN A 6 -45.11 23.78 12.88
N GLY A 7 -43.79 23.75 12.69
CA GLY A 7 -43.04 24.87 12.13
C GLY A 7 -41.52 24.71 12.17
N PHE A 8 -40.95 24.43 10.99
CA PHE A 8 -39.55 24.62 10.55
C PHE A 8 -38.46 23.58 10.93
N PHE A 9 -38.22 22.67 9.97
CA PHE A 9 -36.93 22.09 9.64
C PHE A 9 -36.16 23.06 8.72
N ASN A 10 -34.86 23.29 8.99
CA ASN A 10 -33.74 23.17 8.03
C ASN A 10 -32.47 23.87 8.55
N GLY A 11 -31.34 23.15 8.45
CA GLY A 11 -30.02 23.75 8.26
C GLY A 11 -29.20 24.07 9.52
N LEU A 12 -28.47 23.09 10.04
CA LEU A 12 -27.17 23.30 10.69
C LEU A 12 -26.34 22.03 10.49
N THR A 13 -25.52 22.07 9.45
CA THR A 13 -24.58 21.04 9.05
C THR A 13 -23.42 20.96 10.05
N TYR A 14 -23.14 19.73 10.45
CA TYR A 14 -22.00 19.27 11.24
C TYR A 14 -20.67 19.56 10.55
N ILE A 15 -19.94 20.63 10.93
CA ILE A 15 -18.50 20.76 10.71
C ILE A 15 -17.92 21.60 11.85
N GLY A 16 -16.87 21.09 12.51
CA GLY A 16 -16.01 21.89 13.38
C GLY A 16 -16.19 21.65 14.87
N LEU A 17 -15.70 20.52 15.39
CA LEU A 17 -15.41 20.41 16.83
C LEU A 17 -14.14 19.62 17.17
N SER A 18 -13.49 18.93 16.21
CA SER A 18 -12.24 18.19 16.46
C SER A 18 -11.00 19.07 16.70
N PHE A 19 -11.10 20.39 16.52
CA PHE A 19 -9.95 21.32 16.63
C PHE A 19 -9.95 22.19 17.89
N LEU A 20 -10.99 22.13 18.74
CA LEU A 20 -11.09 22.98 19.93
C LEU A 20 -10.15 22.57 21.07
N ILE A 21 -9.51 21.39 21.00
CA ILE A 21 -8.64 20.87 22.06
C ILE A 21 -7.20 21.41 21.94
N PHE A 22 -6.77 21.90 20.78
CA PHE A 22 -5.38 22.37 20.59
C PHE A 22 -5.10 23.82 21.04
N SER A 23 -6.14 24.61 21.35
CA SER A 23 -6.00 26.03 21.66
C SER A 23 -5.56 26.35 23.11
N TYR A 24 -5.28 25.34 23.95
CA TYR A 24 -4.96 25.56 25.38
C TYR A 24 -3.47 25.74 25.70
N PHE A 25 -2.57 25.71 24.72
CA PHE A 25 -1.12 25.68 24.96
C PHE A 25 -0.44 27.04 24.79
N LEU A 26 -0.63 27.95 25.75
CA LEU A 26 0.26 29.10 25.99
C LEU A 26 -0.12 29.70 27.34
N PHE A 27 0.68 29.50 28.41
CA PHE A 27 0.90 30.52 29.46
C PHE A 27 1.97 30.11 30.49
N PHE A 28 2.73 31.15 30.91
CA PHE A 28 3.76 31.25 31.96
C PHE A 28 5.18 30.76 31.59
N GLY A 29 6.28 31.46 31.89
CA GLY A 29 6.52 32.71 32.62
C GLY A 29 8.04 32.94 32.75
N THR A 30 8.44 34.20 32.78
CA THR A 30 9.79 34.79 32.68
C THR A 30 10.83 34.36 33.72
N ALA A 31 12.12 34.27 33.32
CA ALA A 31 13.26 34.54 34.19
C ALA A 31 14.50 35.02 33.40
N ALA A 32 15.10 36.12 33.83
CA ALA A 32 16.31 36.75 33.30
C ALA A 32 17.56 36.30 34.09
N VAL A 33 18.76 36.27 33.48
CA VAL A 33 20.05 36.69 34.07
C VAL A 33 21.13 36.88 32.97
N GLU A 34 21.99 37.85 33.26
CA GLU A 34 23.02 38.58 32.50
C GLU A 34 24.21 37.77 31.95
N SER A 35 24.78 38.27 30.84
CA SER A 35 26.03 37.84 30.25
C SER A 35 27.22 38.62 30.82
N SER A 36 28.37 37.95 30.96
CA SER A 36 29.68 38.60 30.99
C SER A 36 30.65 37.80 30.13
N GLY A 37 31.22 38.49 29.14
CA GLY A 37 32.22 37.93 28.23
C GLY A 37 33.63 38.11 28.78
N ASP A 38 34.56 37.35 28.21
CA ASP A 38 35.88 37.86 27.88
C ASP A 38 36.53 37.01 26.78
N LYS A 39 37.12 37.72 25.81
CA LYS A 39 37.91 37.22 24.67
C LYS A 39 39.34 36.95 25.12
N MET A 40 40.03 35.95 24.54
CA MET A 40 41.48 35.97 24.14
C MET A 40 41.91 34.58 23.55
N PRO A 41 43.01 34.50 22.77
CA PRO A 41 42.94 33.98 21.39
C PRO A 41 43.91 32.78 21.15
N PRO A 42 44.32 32.44 19.89
CA PRO A 42 44.29 31.09 19.35
C PRO A 42 45.60 30.29 19.54
N VAL A 43 45.50 28.96 19.60
CA VAL A 43 46.63 28.05 19.41
C VAL A 43 46.29 27.14 18.24
N LEU A 44 47.05 27.29 17.14
CA LEU A 44 47.05 26.39 15.99
C LEU A 44 47.94 25.18 16.30
N SER A 45 47.49 23.98 15.94
CA SER A 45 48.39 22.90 15.53
C SER A 45 47.81 22.12 14.35
N GLU A 46 48.74 21.77 13.48
CA GLU A 46 48.61 21.23 12.13
C GLU A 46 47.99 19.82 12.07
N ASN A 47 47.21 19.57 11.01
CA ASN A 47 46.64 18.29 10.56
C ASN A 47 45.38 17.78 11.27
N GLY A 48 44.24 18.43 11.00
CA GLY A 48 42.89 17.93 11.28
C GLY A 48 41.88 18.80 10.55
N HIS A 49 40.87 18.19 9.92
CA HIS A 49 39.77 18.93 9.29
C HIS A 49 39.13 19.86 10.32
N ALA A 50 39.08 21.15 10.00
CA ALA A 50 38.48 22.14 10.87
C ALA A 50 36.96 21.98 10.86
N LEU A 51 36.40 21.62 12.02
CA LEU A 51 35.06 22.05 12.41
C LEU A 51 35.06 23.58 12.39
N HIS A 52 34.25 24.18 11.52
CA HIS A 52 34.02 25.61 11.55
C HIS A 52 33.09 25.94 12.72
N SER A 53 33.64 26.58 13.74
CA SER A 53 32.88 27.37 14.70
C SER A 53 32.24 28.56 13.98
N GLY A 54 30.94 28.74 14.18
CA GLY A 54 30.26 30.00 13.93
C GLY A 54 29.75 30.18 12.51
N VAL A 55 28.51 29.76 12.32
CA VAL A 55 27.36 30.45 11.70
C VAL A 55 26.34 29.32 11.56
N LEU A 56 25.21 29.40 12.28
CA LEU A 56 24.01 28.64 11.90
C LEU A 56 23.77 28.98 10.43
N LYS A 57 23.79 27.97 9.55
CA LYS A 57 23.56 28.15 8.12
C LYS A 57 22.30 27.39 7.77
N GLU A 58 21.23 28.12 7.47
CA GLU A 58 20.01 27.52 6.95
C GLU A 58 19.96 27.59 5.40
N GLY A 59 19.36 26.57 4.80
CA GLY A 59 19.21 26.45 3.36
C GLY A 59 18.33 27.52 2.74
N VAL A 60 18.83 28.13 1.68
CA VAL A 60 18.07 29.07 0.83
C VAL A 60 17.43 28.28 -0.32
N ALA A 61 16.11 28.31 -0.41
CA ALA A 61 15.40 28.05 -1.66
C ALA A 61 14.94 29.39 -2.26
N SER A 62 14.98 29.50 -3.58
CA SER A 62 14.46 30.64 -4.33
C SER A 62 13.06 30.33 -4.82
N SER A 63 12.19 31.32 -5.01
CA SER A 63 10.81 31.15 -5.52
C SER A 63 10.69 30.33 -6.82
N ASP A 64 11.80 30.20 -7.56
CA ASP A 64 11.89 29.47 -8.82
C ASP A 64 12.06 27.95 -8.61
N ASP A 65 12.50 27.50 -7.42
CA ASP A 65 12.74 26.08 -7.08
C ASP A 65 11.44 25.31 -6.72
N PHE A 66 10.27 25.96 -6.76
CA PHE A 66 9.02 25.49 -6.16
C PHE A 66 7.95 24.96 -7.14
N ILE A 67 8.22 24.95 -8.46
CA ILE A 67 7.14 25.16 -9.46
C ILE A 67 6.80 24.00 -10.44
N ASP A 68 7.58 22.92 -10.60
CA ASP A 68 7.52 22.20 -11.90
C ASP A 68 6.58 20.99 -12.15
N ASP A 69 5.78 20.49 -11.21
CA ASP A 69 5.07 19.18 -11.44
C ASP A 69 3.53 19.19 -11.47
N LEU A 70 2.85 20.34 -11.39
CA LEU A 70 1.37 20.36 -11.21
C LEU A 70 0.60 20.93 -12.41
N PRO A 71 -0.45 20.24 -12.93
CA PRO A 71 -1.30 20.76 -14.00
C PRO A 71 -2.30 21.85 -13.56
N ILE A 72 -2.58 21.99 -12.24
CA ILE A 72 -3.57 22.95 -11.71
C ILE A 72 -3.07 23.51 -10.38
N ARG A 73 -2.60 24.76 -10.35
CA ARG A 73 -2.27 25.51 -9.13
C ARG A 73 -3.00 26.85 -9.09
N PRO A 74 -3.18 27.44 -7.90
CA PRO A 74 -3.55 28.84 -7.77
C PRO A 74 -2.58 29.71 -8.58
N THR A 75 -3.10 30.51 -9.52
CA THR A 75 -2.26 31.39 -10.32
C THR A 75 -1.95 32.64 -9.51
N ALA A 76 -0.66 32.86 -9.20
CA ALA A 76 -0.20 34.15 -8.71
C ALA A 76 -0.33 35.18 -9.85
N ALA A 77 -0.94 36.32 -9.58
CA ALA A 77 -1.17 37.37 -10.56
C ALA A 77 -1.16 38.71 -9.86
N GLY A 78 -0.40 39.69 -10.34
CA GLY A 78 -0.25 40.99 -9.68
C GLY A 78 1.21 41.32 -9.38
N ASP A 79 1.47 42.46 -8.76
CA ASP A 79 2.82 42.97 -8.56
C ASP A 79 3.49 42.31 -7.34
N PRO A 80 4.81 42.04 -7.36
CA PRO A 80 5.52 41.53 -6.18
C PRO A 80 5.42 42.46 -4.97
N ILE A 81 5.27 41.88 -3.77
CA ILE A 81 5.26 42.64 -2.52
C ILE A 81 6.66 42.65 -1.93
N LYS A 82 7.10 43.83 -1.48
CA LYS A 82 8.31 43.99 -0.70
C LYS A 82 8.13 45.06 0.37
N VAL A 83 8.19 44.67 1.63
CA VAL A 83 8.15 45.57 2.80
C VAL A 83 9.39 45.37 3.65
N SER A 84 9.90 46.43 4.29
CA SER A 84 11.18 46.34 5.02
C SER A 84 11.32 47.46 6.04
N ASN A 85 12.03 47.18 7.13
CA ASN A 85 12.59 48.18 8.04
C ASN A 85 14.11 47.98 8.22
N SER A 86 14.67 48.57 9.27
CA SER A 86 16.10 48.48 9.58
C SER A 86 16.54 47.10 10.08
N PHE A 87 15.63 46.22 10.48
CA PHE A 87 15.92 44.93 11.12
C PHE A 87 15.57 43.75 10.25
N PHE A 88 14.57 43.87 9.37
CA PHE A 88 14.22 42.78 8.46
C PHE A 88 13.49 43.27 7.21
N GLU A 89 13.42 42.39 6.24
CA GLU A 89 12.71 42.54 4.97
C GLU A 89 11.75 41.36 4.78
N VAL A 90 10.58 41.61 4.22
CA VAL A 90 9.59 40.59 3.84
C VAL A 90 9.29 40.75 2.35
N SER A 91 9.34 39.65 1.60
CA SER A 91 9.07 39.63 0.16
C SER A 91 8.15 38.49 -0.26
N LEU A 92 7.27 38.77 -1.22
CA LEU A 92 6.39 37.80 -1.88
C LEU A 92 6.47 38.00 -3.40
N THR A 93 6.24 36.93 -4.15
CA THR A 93 6.27 36.96 -5.62
C THR A 93 5.10 37.72 -6.25
N SER A 94 3.96 37.84 -5.56
CA SER A 94 2.77 38.55 -6.04
C SER A 94 1.89 39.06 -4.90
N ASP A 95 1.15 40.14 -5.15
CA ASP A 95 0.15 40.72 -4.25
C ASP A 95 -1.25 40.12 -4.43
N LYS A 96 -1.47 39.28 -5.44
CA LYS A 96 -2.76 38.67 -5.71
C LYS A 96 -2.67 37.21 -6.15
N TYR A 97 -3.58 36.39 -5.64
CA TYR A 97 -3.62 34.94 -5.89
C TYR A 97 -5.03 34.47 -6.26
N VAL A 98 -5.13 33.70 -7.33
CA VAL A 98 -6.40 33.14 -7.83
C VAL A 98 -6.54 31.69 -7.37
N TYR A 99 -7.65 31.32 -6.75
CA TYR A 99 -7.89 29.94 -6.34
C TYR A 99 -9.33 29.50 -6.46
N PHE A 100 -9.53 28.20 -6.44
CA PHE A 100 -10.79 27.58 -6.82
C PHE A 100 -11.35 26.73 -5.69
N THR A 101 -12.65 26.88 -5.44
CA THR A 101 -13.33 26.17 -4.34
C THR A 101 -13.36 24.66 -4.53
N ASP A 102 -13.34 24.14 -5.77
CA ASP A 102 -13.24 22.69 -6.03
C ASP A 102 -11.83 22.13 -5.86
N PHE A 103 -10.84 23.00 -5.78
CA PHE A 103 -9.44 22.61 -5.67
C PHE A 103 -8.85 22.98 -4.28
N GLN A 104 -9.68 23.59 -3.42
CA GLN A 104 -9.65 23.77 -1.96
C GLN A 104 -8.34 24.17 -1.26
N ILE A 105 -7.33 24.68 -1.94
CA ILE A 105 -6.15 25.18 -1.23
C ILE A 105 -5.42 26.32 -1.94
N VAL A 106 -5.10 27.34 -1.15
CA VAL A 106 -3.98 28.25 -1.43
C VAL A 106 -3.05 28.22 -0.24
N TYR A 107 -1.82 27.78 -0.49
CA TYR A 107 -0.71 28.07 0.38
C TYR A 107 0.02 29.26 -0.20
N LEU A 108 0.36 30.20 0.69
CA LEU A 108 1.09 31.39 0.33
C LEU A 108 2.34 31.48 1.19
N TRP A 109 3.43 31.88 0.54
CA TRP A 109 4.76 31.91 1.13
C TRP A 109 5.37 33.30 1.04
N ALA A 110 5.97 33.72 2.14
CA ALA A 110 6.64 35.01 2.28
C ALA A 110 8.03 34.74 2.81
N THR A 111 9.02 35.27 2.13
CA THR A 111 10.40 35.17 2.56
C THR A 111 10.68 36.32 3.52
N VAL A 112 11.15 36.01 4.72
CA VAL A 112 11.66 37.00 5.68
C VAL A 112 13.17 36.95 5.66
N LYS A 113 13.83 38.10 5.51
CA LYS A 113 15.27 38.25 5.61
C LYS A 113 15.65 39.05 6.85
N ASN A 114 16.48 38.49 7.72
CA ASN A 114 17.00 39.18 8.88
C ASN A 114 18.15 40.11 8.47
N LEU A 115 17.95 41.42 8.65
CA LEU A 115 18.93 42.47 8.40
C LEU A 115 19.67 42.90 9.69
N GLY A 116 19.25 42.37 10.84
CA GLY A 116 19.89 42.57 12.15
C GLY A 116 21.25 41.89 12.26
N ASP A 117 21.98 42.20 13.33
CA ASP A 117 23.35 41.74 13.61
C ASP A 117 23.41 40.45 14.45
N THR A 118 22.26 39.97 14.95
CA THR A 118 22.12 38.71 15.67
C THR A 118 21.01 37.86 15.09
N GLU A 119 20.95 36.59 15.50
CA GLU A 119 19.75 35.78 15.30
C GLU A 119 18.53 36.48 15.95
N ASP A 120 17.39 36.37 15.28
CA ASP A 120 16.12 36.89 15.75
C ASP A 120 15.01 35.86 15.51
N ARG A 121 13.95 35.96 16.31
CA ARG A 121 12.74 35.14 16.22
C ARG A 121 11.65 35.99 15.61
N PHE A 122 11.20 35.61 14.42
CA PHE A 122 10.16 36.30 13.67
C PHE A 122 8.83 35.60 13.85
N GLY A 123 7.89 36.27 14.50
CA GLY A 123 6.50 35.83 14.65
C GLY A 123 5.62 36.35 13.52
N PHE A 124 4.61 35.57 13.16
CA PHE A 124 3.68 35.89 12.08
C PHE A 124 2.23 35.91 12.56
N THR A 125 1.47 36.94 12.19
CA THR A 125 0.08 37.09 12.63
C THR A 125 -0.84 37.66 11.56
N LEU A 126 -2.02 37.06 11.38
CA LEU A 126 -3.10 37.62 10.58
C LEU A 126 -3.78 38.73 11.39
N THR A 127 -3.83 39.94 10.84
CA THR A 127 -4.34 41.13 11.55
C THR A 127 -5.67 41.65 11.03
N SER A 128 -6.09 41.23 9.84
CA SER A 128 -7.43 41.52 9.30
C SER A 128 -8.44 40.48 9.75
N ASP A 129 -9.68 40.90 10.02
CA ASP A 129 -10.81 39.98 10.18
C ASP A 129 -11.04 39.18 8.88
N ALA A 130 -11.59 37.97 9.01
CA ALA A 130 -12.04 37.20 7.85
C ALA A 130 -13.14 37.99 7.10
N PRO A 131 -12.98 38.26 5.79
CA PRO A 131 -14.00 38.96 5.00
C PRO A 131 -15.32 38.19 4.93
N GLU A 132 -16.44 38.89 4.69
CA GLU A 132 -17.76 38.28 4.59
C GLU A 132 -17.80 37.15 3.54
N GLY A 133 -18.33 35.98 3.92
CA GLY A 133 -18.38 34.77 3.08
C GLY A 133 -17.17 33.84 3.22
N TRP A 134 -16.10 34.27 3.91
CA TRP A 134 -14.93 33.45 4.20
C TRP A 134 -14.98 32.90 5.63
N SER A 135 -14.85 31.59 5.79
CA SER A 135 -14.76 30.88 7.06
C SER A 135 -13.51 30.02 7.14
N ASP A 136 -13.17 29.56 8.35
CA ASP A 136 -11.99 28.74 8.64
C ASP A 136 -10.63 29.37 8.23
N VAL A 137 -10.59 30.70 8.03
CA VAL A 137 -9.34 31.47 7.89
C VAL A 137 -8.58 31.38 9.21
N LYS A 138 -7.75 30.35 9.34
CA LYS A 138 -6.95 30.10 10.54
C LYS A 138 -5.51 30.56 10.30
N GLU A 139 -5.04 31.36 11.24
CA GLU A 139 -3.64 31.69 11.40
C GLU A 139 -2.89 30.42 11.83
N ASN A 140 -1.78 30.12 11.17
CA ASN A 140 -0.73 29.37 11.87
C ASN A 140 0.13 30.43 12.55
N ALA A 141 -0.07 30.63 13.86
CA ALA A 141 0.80 31.46 14.67
C ALA A 141 2.12 30.69 14.83
N GLY A 142 2.99 30.84 13.84
CA GLY A 142 4.32 30.22 13.80
C GLY A 142 5.40 31.26 14.07
N PHE A 143 6.57 30.78 14.43
CA PHE A 143 7.78 31.59 14.48
C PHE A 143 8.91 30.87 13.76
N ILE A 144 9.76 31.65 13.11
CA ILE A 144 11.00 31.19 12.52
C ILE A 144 12.18 31.87 13.22
N HIS A 145 13.25 31.13 13.46
CA HIS A 145 14.52 31.71 13.88
C HIS A 145 15.36 31.95 12.63
N ILE A 146 15.91 33.15 12.47
CA ILE A 146 16.71 33.49 11.29
C ILE A 146 18.01 34.14 11.77
N GLY A 147 19.15 33.58 11.37
CA GLY A 147 20.47 34.14 11.64
C GLY A 147 20.68 35.51 10.99
N SER A 148 21.68 36.26 11.49
CA SER A 148 22.01 37.57 10.92
C SER A 148 22.37 37.47 9.43
N GLY A 149 21.70 38.25 8.59
CA GLY A 149 21.91 38.28 7.14
C GLY A 149 21.22 37.16 6.35
N GLU A 150 20.59 36.21 7.05
CA GLU A 150 19.93 35.05 6.46
C GLU A 150 18.45 35.32 6.15
N GLN A 151 17.80 34.37 5.48
CA GLN A 151 16.39 34.43 5.13
C GLN A 151 15.71 33.08 5.34
N GLY A 152 14.40 33.09 5.54
CA GLY A 152 13.58 31.89 5.63
C GLY A 152 12.14 32.13 5.19
N ASP A 153 11.46 31.07 4.79
CA ASP A 153 10.10 31.14 4.23
C ASP A 153 9.03 30.81 5.27
N LEU A 154 8.02 31.68 5.33
CA LEU A 154 6.85 31.56 6.18
C LEU A 154 5.61 31.24 5.35
N LYS A 155 4.84 30.23 5.79
CA LYS A 155 3.55 29.85 5.21
C LYS A 155 2.40 30.48 6.01
N TYR A 156 1.45 31.14 5.33
CA TYR A 156 0.47 31.99 6.04
C TYR A 156 -1.01 31.83 5.70
N MET A 157 -1.41 30.84 4.90
CA MET A 157 -2.82 30.44 4.76
C MET A 157 -2.92 28.93 4.83
N TRP A 158 -3.72 28.41 5.76
CA TRP A 158 -3.84 26.97 6.01
C TRP A 158 -5.12 26.37 5.42
N SER A 159 -6.22 27.11 5.52
CA SER A 159 -7.50 26.72 4.95
C SER A 159 -8.35 27.98 4.81
N THR A 160 -8.92 28.21 3.65
CA THR A 160 -9.98 29.20 3.50
C THR A 160 -11.18 28.49 2.91
N VAL A 161 -12.22 28.33 3.72
CA VAL A 161 -13.49 27.81 3.25
C VAL A 161 -14.34 29.00 2.89
N TYR A 162 -14.48 29.28 1.60
CA TYR A 162 -15.51 30.21 1.16
C TYR A 162 -16.86 29.47 1.15
N SER A 163 -17.84 29.95 1.92
CA SER A 163 -19.16 29.29 1.99
C SER A 163 -19.92 29.52 0.68
N SER A 164 -20.16 28.44 -0.05
CA SER A 164 -20.56 28.41 -1.46
C SER A 164 -22.02 28.81 -1.74
N SER A 165 -22.38 30.08 -1.57
CA SER A 165 -23.65 30.61 -2.10
C SER A 165 -23.48 31.67 -3.20
N ALA A 166 -22.27 32.15 -3.49
CA ALA A 166 -22.04 33.08 -4.58
C ALA A 166 -22.01 32.39 -5.95
N ALA A 167 -22.70 33.00 -6.92
CA ALA A 167 -22.71 32.58 -8.32
C ALA A 167 -21.52 33.15 -9.13
N THR A 168 -20.63 33.92 -8.51
CA THR A 168 -19.53 34.65 -9.14
C THR A 168 -18.25 34.56 -8.31
N GLU A 169 -17.13 34.96 -8.90
CA GLU A 169 -15.86 35.13 -8.19
C GLU A 169 -15.99 36.09 -6.99
N VAL A 170 -15.18 35.87 -5.95
CA VAL A 170 -15.15 36.68 -4.73
C VAL A 170 -13.72 37.05 -4.41
N GLU A 171 -13.44 38.34 -4.25
CA GLU A 171 -12.14 38.85 -3.84
C GLU A 171 -12.11 39.17 -2.35
N ALA A 172 -10.99 38.84 -1.71
CA ALA A 172 -10.73 39.11 -0.30
C ALA A 172 -9.31 39.65 -0.12
N SER A 173 -9.12 40.56 0.84
CA SER A 173 -7.81 41.08 1.22
C SER A 173 -7.46 40.62 2.63
N PHE A 174 -6.27 40.06 2.78
CA PHE A 174 -5.73 39.60 4.06
C PHE A 174 -4.50 40.40 4.43
N THR A 175 -4.51 41.05 5.59
CA THR A 175 -3.38 41.85 6.08
C THR A 175 -2.64 41.09 7.15
N TYR A 176 -1.36 40.86 6.91
CA TYR A 176 -0.46 40.13 7.77
C TYR A 176 0.55 41.04 8.43
N LYS A 177 1.04 40.62 9.60
CA LYS A 177 2.09 41.29 10.36
C LYS A 177 3.20 40.31 10.67
N VAL A 178 4.43 40.70 10.33
CA VAL A 178 5.66 40.01 10.75
C VAL A 178 6.26 40.81 11.89
N THR A 179 6.61 40.16 13.00
CA THR A 179 7.16 40.79 14.21
C THR A 179 8.52 40.19 14.54
N SER A 180 9.53 41.04 14.75
CA SER A 180 10.81 40.68 15.35
C SER A 180 10.67 40.72 16.88
N GLU A 181 10.92 39.59 17.55
CA GLU A 181 10.91 39.53 19.02
C GLU A 181 12.13 40.26 19.61
N GLN A 182 13.31 40.10 19.03
CA GLN A 182 14.55 40.69 19.54
C GLN A 182 14.52 42.22 19.52
N HIS A 183 13.94 42.81 18.47
CA HIS A 183 13.91 44.27 18.29
C HIS A 183 12.55 44.88 18.59
N SER A 184 11.54 44.06 18.95
CA SER A 184 10.16 44.51 19.19
C SER A 184 9.62 45.39 18.03
N SER A 185 9.96 45.03 16.79
CA SER A 185 9.61 45.76 15.57
C SER A 185 8.68 44.93 14.68
N SER A 186 7.93 45.57 13.78
CA SER A 186 6.99 44.84 12.91
C SER A 186 6.76 45.52 11.57
N GLU A 187 6.49 44.72 10.54
CA GLU A 187 6.04 45.16 9.21
C GLU A 187 4.69 44.52 8.89
N THR A 188 3.90 45.21 8.07
CA THR A 188 2.62 44.69 7.57
C THR A 188 2.54 44.71 6.06
N PHE A 189 1.90 43.71 5.49
CA PHE A 189 1.59 43.65 4.06
C PHE A 189 0.20 43.05 3.83
N THR A 190 -0.40 43.35 2.69
CA THR A 190 -1.74 42.88 2.31
C THR A 190 -1.65 42.00 1.09
N VAL A 191 -2.28 40.83 1.13
CA VAL A 191 -2.41 39.93 -0.01
C VAL A 191 -3.87 39.83 -0.42
N ASN A 192 -4.14 39.94 -1.71
CA ASN A 192 -5.47 39.75 -2.27
C ASN A 192 -5.63 38.31 -2.75
N VAL A 193 -6.81 37.73 -2.52
CA VAL A 193 -7.11 36.36 -2.91
C VAL A 193 -8.47 36.37 -3.62
N VAL A 194 -8.53 35.78 -4.82
CA VAL A 194 -9.76 35.65 -5.60
C VAL A 194 -10.22 34.20 -5.58
N ALA A 195 -11.38 33.97 -4.97
CA ALA A 195 -12.05 32.68 -4.89
C ALA A 195 -13.00 32.49 -6.06
N TYR A 196 -12.86 31.36 -6.78
CA TYR A 196 -13.81 30.94 -7.81
C TYR A 196 -14.80 29.92 -7.24
N PRO A 197 -16.11 30.08 -7.51
CA PRO A 197 -17.14 29.24 -6.93
C PRO A 197 -17.04 27.80 -7.44
N LYS A 198 -17.49 26.89 -6.57
CA LYS A 198 -17.63 25.47 -6.89
C LYS A 198 -18.61 25.27 -8.07
N ILE A 199 -18.32 24.34 -8.97
CA ILE A 199 -19.30 23.92 -9.99
C ILE A 199 -20.54 23.31 -9.28
N SER A 200 -21.74 23.77 -9.63
CA SER A 200 -22.95 23.48 -8.83
C SER A 200 -23.28 21.98 -8.78
N GLU A 201 -23.56 21.44 -7.58
CA GLU A 201 -23.96 20.03 -7.38
C GLU A 201 -25.30 19.69 -8.07
N SER A 202 -26.20 20.68 -8.22
CA SER A 202 -27.46 20.52 -8.97
C SER A 202 -27.27 20.31 -10.47
N GLY A 203 -26.07 20.59 -11.01
CA GLY A 203 -25.70 20.39 -12.43
C GLY A 203 -25.06 19.04 -12.71
N TYR A 204 -24.86 18.16 -11.71
CA TYR A 204 -24.17 16.88 -11.89
C TYR A 204 -24.84 15.99 -12.96
N SER A 205 -26.18 16.02 -13.08
CA SER A 205 -26.88 15.26 -14.12
C SER A 205 -26.65 15.80 -15.55
N GLU A 206 -26.33 17.09 -15.70
CA GLU A 206 -26.06 17.73 -17.00
C GLU A 206 -24.56 17.82 -17.31
N GLY A 207 -23.67 17.68 -16.32
CA GLY A 207 -22.22 17.72 -16.47
C GLY A 207 -21.49 16.39 -16.19
N SER A 208 -22.19 15.27 -16.00
CA SER A 208 -21.57 13.95 -15.78
C SER A 208 -21.27 13.24 -17.09
N ALA A 209 -20.16 12.50 -17.09
CA ALA A 209 -19.71 11.66 -18.16
C ALA A 209 -19.22 10.31 -17.60
N ARG A 210 -18.86 9.39 -18.51
CA ARG A 210 -18.43 8.03 -18.15
C ARG A 210 -17.22 7.61 -18.95
N VAL A 211 -16.33 6.85 -18.30
CA VAL A 211 -15.27 6.09 -18.97
C VAL A 211 -15.61 4.61 -18.80
N THR A 212 -15.73 3.88 -19.91
CA THR A 212 -16.09 2.45 -19.90
C THR A 212 -15.01 1.62 -20.56
N GLY A 213 -15.03 0.31 -20.34
CA GLY A 213 -14.09 -0.57 -21.00
C GLY A 213 -14.17 -2.01 -20.53
N THR A 214 -13.21 -2.79 -21.01
CA THR A 214 -12.96 -4.16 -20.55
C THR A 214 -11.48 -4.32 -20.22
N ILE A 215 -11.19 -5.18 -19.24
CA ILE A 215 -9.84 -5.51 -18.79
C ILE A 215 -9.63 -7.01 -18.98
N THR A 216 -8.62 -7.37 -19.77
CA THR A 216 -8.24 -8.76 -20.02
C THR A 216 -6.79 -9.02 -19.67
N ASP A 217 -6.45 -10.28 -19.45
CA ASP A 217 -5.08 -10.75 -19.35
C ASP A 217 -4.41 -10.68 -20.73
N ALA A 218 -3.24 -10.04 -20.83
CA ALA A 218 -2.54 -9.87 -22.10
C ALA A 218 -1.97 -11.19 -22.68
N VAL A 219 -1.84 -12.23 -21.85
CA VAL A 219 -1.32 -13.55 -22.25
C VAL A 219 -2.46 -14.50 -22.58
N THR A 220 -3.46 -14.64 -21.71
CA THR A 220 -4.55 -15.61 -21.90
C THR A 220 -5.75 -15.04 -22.65
N GLY A 221 -5.94 -13.73 -22.62
CA GLY A 221 -7.14 -13.05 -23.11
C GLY A 221 -8.35 -13.16 -22.19
N ASP A 222 -8.21 -13.80 -21.02
CA ASP A 222 -9.29 -13.98 -20.06
C ASP A 222 -9.68 -12.64 -19.39
N PRO A 223 -10.95 -12.45 -19.03
CA PRO A 223 -11.38 -11.26 -18.30
C PRO A 223 -10.74 -11.19 -16.90
N ILE A 224 -10.28 -10.02 -16.49
CA ILE A 224 -9.72 -9.78 -15.15
C ILE A 224 -10.75 -9.06 -14.28
N SER A 225 -11.22 -9.72 -13.23
CA SER A 225 -12.09 -9.11 -12.21
C SER A 225 -11.32 -8.39 -11.10
N ASP A 226 -12.01 -7.47 -10.42
CA ASP A 226 -11.52 -6.75 -9.25
C ASP A 226 -10.20 -5.99 -9.51
N ALA A 227 -9.97 -5.54 -10.74
CA ALA A 227 -8.92 -4.58 -11.07
C ALA A 227 -9.40 -3.17 -10.71
N ASP A 228 -8.54 -2.40 -10.06
CA ASP A 228 -8.81 -1.03 -9.64
C ASP A 228 -8.67 -0.10 -10.86
N VAL A 229 -9.72 0.67 -11.18
CA VAL A 229 -9.76 1.58 -12.33
C VAL A 229 -9.93 3.00 -11.83
N MET A 230 -8.87 3.80 -11.91
CA MET A 230 -8.79 5.15 -11.38
C MET A 230 -8.73 6.20 -12.50
N LEU A 231 -9.55 7.23 -12.40
CA LEU A 231 -9.42 8.46 -13.19
C LEU A 231 -8.78 9.56 -12.33
N TRP A 232 -7.73 10.16 -12.84
CA TRP A 232 -6.93 11.14 -12.11
C TRP A 232 -6.79 12.45 -12.90
N LEU A 233 -7.24 13.56 -12.31
CA LEU A 233 -7.14 14.94 -12.84
C LEU A 233 -5.91 15.69 -12.35
N GLY A 234 -4.98 15.01 -11.67
CA GLY A 234 -3.83 15.64 -11.02
C GLY A 234 -4.11 16.02 -9.56
N TYR A 235 -3.25 16.90 -9.02
CA TYR A 235 -3.11 17.15 -7.60
C TYR A 235 -4.14 18.12 -7.02
N THR A 236 -5.41 17.72 -7.00
CA THR A 236 -6.43 18.52 -6.33
C THR A 236 -7.63 17.66 -5.91
N ILE A 237 -7.97 17.70 -4.63
CA ILE A 237 -8.81 16.66 -4.00
C ILE A 237 -10.24 17.11 -3.65
N ARG A 238 -10.87 18.05 -4.36
CA ARG A 238 -12.31 18.33 -4.14
C ARG A 238 -13.15 18.69 -5.37
N ILE A 239 -12.77 18.31 -6.59
CA ILE A 239 -13.80 18.09 -7.63
C ILE A 239 -14.48 16.75 -7.28
N THR A 240 -15.25 16.70 -6.19
CA THR A 240 -15.99 15.52 -5.68
C THR A 240 -15.28 14.16 -5.89
N PRO A 241 -14.38 13.71 -4.99
CA PRO A 241 -13.46 12.60 -5.30
C PRO A 241 -13.87 11.24 -4.69
N TYR A 242 -15.16 10.89 -4.66
CA TYR A 242 -15.58 9.59 -4.11
C TYR A 242 -15.88 8.51 -5.18
N ASP A 243 -16.08 8.90 -6.46
CA ASP A 243 -16.64 8.01 -7.50
C ASP A 243 -15.74 7.79 -8.74
N MET A 244 -14.50 8.29 -8.74
CA MET A 244 -13.56 8.13 -9.87
C MET A 244 -12.62 6.94 -9.73
N LEU A 245 -12.97 6.02 -8.84
CA LEU A 245 -12.32 4.72 -8.69
C LEU A 245 -13.41 3.67 -8.78
N GLU A 246 -13.30 2.72 -9.68
CA GLU A 246 -14.23 1.59 -9.77
C GLU A 246 -13.47 0.28 -9.93
N MET A 247 -14.21 -0.83 -9.94
CA MET A 247 -13.63 -2.15 -10.18
C MET A 247 -14.17 -2.76 -11.47
N SER A 248 -13.34 -3.54 -12.13
CA SER A 248 -13.86 -4.47 -13.13
C SER A 248 -14.72 -5.56 -12.49
N ASP A 249 -15.81 -5.90 -13.17
CA ASP A 249 -16.68 -7.00 -12.78
C ASP A 249 -16.10 -8.37 -13.17
N SER A 250 -16.86 -9.44 -12.93
CA SER A 250 -16.48 -10.82 -13.27
C SER A 250 -16.20 -11.09 -14.77
N GLN A 251 -16.64 -10.19 -15.65
CA GLN A 251 -16.40 -10.24 -17.10
C GLN A 251 -15.32 -9.24 -17.53
N GLY A 252 -14.61 -8.65 -16.57
CA GLY A 252 -13.58 -7.64 -16.82
C GLY A 252 -14.15 -6.29 -17.23
N ALA A 253 -15.47 -6.11 -17.29
CA ALA A 253 -16.08 -4.86 -17.70
C ALA A 253 -16.02 -3.84 -16.57
N TYR A 254 -15.77 -2.57 -16.91
CA TYR A 254 -15.76 -1.47 -15.95
C TYR A 254 -16.47 -0.24 -16.50
N GLU A 255 -16.96 0.58 -15.57
CA GLU A 255 -17.57 1.88 -15.85
C GLU A 255 -17.26 2.83 -14.71
N VAL A 256 -16.52 3.92 -14.98
CA VAL A 256 -16.16 4.94 -14.00
C VAL A 256 -16.93 6.23 -14.29
N GLY A 257 -17.64 6.74 -13.29
CA GLY A 257 -18.31 8.04 -13.34
C GLY A 257 -17.33 9.19 -13.16
N CYS A 258 -17.48 10.26 -13.94
CA CYS A 258 -16.61 11.44 -13.86
C CYS A 258 -17.33 12.70 -14.38
N TRP A 259 -16.68 13.86 -14.29
CA TRP A 259 -17.17 15.10 -14.90
C TRP A 259 -16.82 15.16 -16.40
N ASP A 260 -17.75 15.71 -17.18
CA ASP A 260 -17.53 16.10 -18.57
C ASP A 260 -16.39 17.12 -18.67
N ILE A 261 -15.40 16.83 -19.52
CA ILE A 261 -14.19 17.65 -19.61
C ILE A 261 -14.43 19.03 -20.22
N ASP A 262 -15.38 19.15 -21.14
CA ASP A 262 -15.71 20.42 -21.79
C ASP A 262 -16.47 21.34 -20.82
N THR A 263 -17.27 20.75 -19.93
CA THR A 263 -17.96 21.44 -18.83
C THR A 263 -16.96 22.01 -17.84
N LEU A 264 -15.97 21.21 -17.40
CA LEU A 264 -14.91 21.71 -16.51
C LEU A 264 -14.11 22.83 -17.19
N ASN A 265 -13.70 22.65 -18.45
CA ASN A 265 -12.95 23.67 -19.20
C ASN A 265 -13.80 24.92 -19.50
N THR A 266 -15.12 24.80 -19.65
CA THR A 266 -16.00 25.97 -19.79
C THR A 266 -16.08 26.75 -18.49
N HIS A 267 -16.12 26.06 -17.34
CA HIS A 267 -16.23 26.69 -16.02
C HIS A 267 -14.91 27.32 -15.55
N TYR A 268 -13.76 26.66 -15.80
CA TYR A 268 -12.44 27.13 -15.33
C TYR A 268 -11.52 27.73 -16.42
N GLY A 269 -11.93 27.68 -17.69
CA GLY A 269 -11.06 27.95 -18.85
C GLY A 269 -10.45 29.34 -18.95
N SER A 270 -10.96 30.32 -18.21
CA SER A 270 -10.35 31.65 -18.08
C SER A 270 -9.08 31.68 -17.24
N TYR A 271 -8.77 30.59 -16.52
CA TYR A 271 -7.62 30.53 -15.60
C TYR A 271 -6.68 29.38 -15.87
N PHE A 272 -7.20 28.21 -16.20
CA PHE A 272 -6.40 27.06 -16.60
C PHE A 272 -7.19 26.17 -17.55
N THR A 273 -6.48 25.35 -18.31
CA THR A 273 -7.07 24.34 -19.20
C THR A 273 -6.74 22.96 -18.66
N LEU A 274 -7.77 22.15 -18.45
CA LEU A 274 -7.63 20.74 -18.14
C LEU A 274 -7.36 19.96 -19.42
N PRO A 275 -6.23 19.24 -19.50
CA PRO A 275 -5.91 18.44 -20.68
C PRO A 275 -6.74 17.15 -20.76
N GLY A 276 -7.38 16.73 -19.66
CA GLY A 276 -8.23 15.54 -19.53
C GLY A 276 -7.84 14.67 -18.34
N TYR A 277 -8.41 13.46 -18.25
CA TYR A 277 -8.15 12.51 -17.17
C TYR A 277 -7.01 11.56 -17.51
N THR A 278 -6.12 11.30 -16.56
CA THR A 278 -5.21 10.15 -16.62
C THR A 278 -5.98 8.92 -16.17
N LEU A 279 -6.01 7.86 -16.98
CA LEU A 279 -6.61 6.58 -16.62
C LEU A 279 -5.52 5.63 -16.13
N ILE A 280 -5.65 5.14 -14.90
CA ILE A 280 -4.71 4.23 -14.25
C ILE A 280 -5.47 2.95 -13.86
N VAL A 281 -4.92 1.79 -14.20
CA VAL A 281 -5.49 0.49 -13.85
C VAL A 281 -4.48 -0.37 -13.12
N GLN A 282 -4.86 -0.91 -11.97
CA GLN A 282 -4.00 -1.72 -11.12
C GLN A 282 -4.68 -3.02 -10.70
N LYS A 283 -3.93 -4.11 -10.74
CA LYS A 283 -4.34 -5.42 -10.21
C LYS A 283 -3.14 -6.09 -9.59
N ALA A 284 -3.32 -6.67 -8.40
CA ALA A 284 -2.26 -7.43 -7.74
C ALA A 284 -1.72 -8.52 -8.68
N GLY A 285 -0.41 -8.51 -8.93
CA GLY A 285 0.26 -9.47 -9.81
C GLY A 285 0.31 -9.06 -11.29
N TYR A 286 -0.09 -7.83 -11.65
CA TYR A 286 -0.01 -7.29 -13.00
C TYR A 286 0.75 -5.95 -13.02
N GLU A 287 1.36 -5.62 -14.15
CA GLU A 287 1.93 -4.30 -14.40
C GLU A 287 0.83 -3.24 -14.32
N THR A 288 1.11 -2.12 -13.64
CA THR A 288 0.22 -0.97 -13.60
C THR A 288 0.10 -0.39 -15.00
N TYR A 289 -1.13 -0.29 -15.49
CA TYR A 289 -1.42 0.34 -16.76
C TYR A 289 -1.70 1.82 -16.54
N VAL A 290 -0.94 2.69 -17.20
CA VAL A 290 -1.23 4.12 -17.30
C VAL A 290 -1.56 4.42 -18.76
N HIS A 291 -2.73 4.99 -19.02
CA HIS A 291 -3.12 5.33 -20.37
C HIS A 291 -2.21 6.45 -20.92
N ASN A 292 -1.60 6.21 -22.08
CA ASN A 292 -0.60 7.11 -22.68
C ASN A 292 -1.16 8.48 -23.11
N GLN A 293 -2.48 8.65 -23.15
CA GLN A 293 -3.15 9.89 -23.53
C GLN A 293 -4.17 10.28 -22.47
N TYR A 294 -4.56 11.55 -22.44
CA TYR A 294 -5.67 11.98 -21.61
C TYR A 294 -7.00 11.45 -22.16
N VAL A 295 -7.83 10.92 -21.27
CA VAL A 295 -9.20 10.53 -21.55
C VAL A 295 -10.10 11.77 -21.47
N LEU A 296 -10.93 11.95 -22.49
CA LEU A 296 -11.79 13.13 -22.67
C LEU A 296 -13.27 12.71 -22.65
N PRO A 297 -13.82 12.35 -21.48
CA PRO A 297 -15.20 11.89 -21.36
C PRO A 297 -16.18 13.06 -21.56
N ARG A 298 -17.27 12.79 -22.29
CA ARG A 298 -18.33 13.78 -22.58
C ARG A 298 -19.71 13.26 -22.21
N ASN A 299 -20.60 14.16 -21.80
CA ASN A 299 -21.98 13.82 -21.47
C ASN A 299 -22.68 13.22 -22.72
N GLY A 300 -23.36 12.09 -22.53
CA GLY A 300 -24.03 11.34 -23.60
C GLY A 300 -23.10 10.65 -24.59
N SER A 301 -21.78 10.75 -24.43
CA SER A 301 -20.76 10.08 -25.26
C SER A 301 -19.63 9.55 -24.37
N PRO A 302 -19.79 8.35 -23.78
CA PRO A 302 -18.77 7.73 -22.95
C PRO A 302 -17.45 7.56 -23.72
N ALA A 303 -16.33 7.76 -23.05
CA ALA A 303 -15.03 7.36 -23.59
C ALA A 303 -14.82 5.87 -23.30
N THR A 304 -14.55 5.07 -24.33
CA THR A 304 -14.31 3.63 -24.16
C THR A 304 -12.84 3.31 -24.36
N VAL A 305 -12.22 2.63 -23.38
CA VAL A 305 -10.83 2.19 -23.41
C VAL A 305 -10.79 0.71 -23.03
N ASN A 306 -10.40 -0.18 -23.95
CA ASN A 306 -10.17 -1.60 -23.62
C ASN A 306 -8.70 -1.78 -23.27
N ILE A 307 -8.43 -2.55 -22.21
CA ILE A 307 -7.12 -2.67 -21.59
C ILE A 307 -6.74 -4.14 -21.52
N SER A 308 -5.50 -4.44 -21.88
CA SER A 308 -4.91 -5.75 -21.64
C SER A 308 -3.76 -5.58 -20.66
N LEU A 309 -3.86 -6.20 -19.49
CA LEU A 309 -2.84 -6.11 -18.44
C LEU A 309 -1.78 -7.20 -18.60
N THR A 310 -0.52 -6.81 -18.52
CA THR A 310 0.61 -7.74 -18.54
C THR A 310 0.81 -8.34 -17.14
N PRO A 311 0.77 -9.68 -16.98
CA PRO A 311 1.11 -10.31 -15.71
C PRO A 311 2.56 -10.02 -15.32
N LEU A 312 2.80 -9.73 -14.03
CA LEU A 312 4.15 -9.59 -13.50
C LEU A 312 4.87 -10.94 -13.47
N THR A 313 6.19 -10.90 -13.66
CA THR A 313 7.03 -12.08 -13.52
C THR A 313 7.38 -12.28 -12.06
N ASN A 314 6.87 -13.36 -11.44
CA ASN A 314 7.19 -13.76 -10.07
C ASN A 314 6.94 -12.68 -8.98
N PRO A 315 5.76 -12.04 -8.91
CA PRO A 315 5.47 -11.10 -7.84
C PRO A 315 5.55 -11.80 -6.46
N PRO A 316 6.10 -11.14 -5.42
CA PRO A 316 6.08 -11.68 -4.07
C PRO A 316 4.66 -11.99 -3.63
N ASP A 317 4.44 -13.22 -3.16
CA ASP A 317 3.19 -13.65 -2.57
C ASP A 317 3.41 -13.89 -1.07
N TYR A 318 2.48 -13.41 -0.25
CA TYR A 318 2.57 -13.46 1.20
C TYR A 318 1.36 -14.19 1.77
N THR A 319 1.65 -15.06 2.74
CA THR A 319 0.63 -15.78 3.50
C THR A 319 0.57 -15.23 4.92
N LEU A 320 -0.65 -15.10 5.46
CA LEU A 320 -0.84 -14.81 6.88
C LEU A 320 -0.30 -16.00 7.70
N THR A 321 0.72 -15.74 8.50
CA THR A 321 1.41 -16.75 9.33
C THR A 321 0.72 -16.88 10.68
N TRP A 322 0.39 -15.74 11.30
CA TRP A 322 -0.40 -15.66 12.51
C TRP A 322 -1.07 -14.29 12.62
N GLU A 323 -2.16 -14.23 13.40
CA GLU A 323 -2.75 -12.98 13.89
C GLU A 323 -2.93 -13.08 15.41
N THR A 324 -2.60 -11.99 16.11
CA THR A 324 -2.69 -11.90 17.56
C THR A 324 -3.68 -10.81 17.92
N ALA A 325 -4.81 -11.18 18.52
CA ALA A 325 -5.80 -10.22 19.02
C ALA A 325 -5.20 -9.42 20.19
N LEU A 326 -5.40 -8.11 20.17
CA LEU A 326 -4.88 -7.19 21.18
C LEU A 326 -6.02 -6.50 21.93
N ALA A 327 -5.71 -5.95 23.11
CA ALA A 327 -6.67 -5.13 23.83
C ALA A 327 -6.85 -3.78 23.13
N SER A 328 -8.06 -3.22 23.25
CA SER A 328 -8.33 -1.81 22.93
C SER A 328 -7.30 -0.89 23.62
N PRO A 329 -6.82 0.20 22.98
CA PRO A 329 -7.27 0.79 21.72
C PRO A 329 -6.65 0.10 20.48
N GLY A 330 -6.27 0.81 19.42
CA GLY A 330 -5.67 0.22 18.21
C GLY A 330 -4.14 0.15 18.29
N VAL A 331 -3.52 -0.56 17.34
CA VAL A 331 -2.06 -0.48 17.17
C VAL A 331 -1.71 0.90 16.61
N TRP A 332 -0.82 1.61 17.30
CA TRP A 332 -0.31 2.90 16.86
C TRP A 332 1.05 2.76 16.18
N GLU A 333 1.97 2.00 16.77
CA GLU A 333 3.33 1.83 16.25
C GLU A 333 3.86 0.43 16.58
N ILE A 334 4.75 -0.08 15.72
CA ILE A 334 5.35 -1.41 15.84
C ILE A 334 6.88 -1.25 15.77
N ALA A 335 7.57 -1.69 16.81
CA ALA A 335 9.02 -1.86 16.82
C ALA A 335 9.36 -3.37 16.71
N VAL A 336 10.38 -3.69 15.90
CA VAL A 336 10.72 -5.07 15.51
C VAL A 336 12.20 -5.31 15.78
N THR A 337 12.55 -6.47 16.33
CA THR A 337 13.95 -6.87 16.52
C THR A 337 14.65 -7.15 15.19
N ASP A 338 15.99 -7.09 15.15
CA ASP A 338 16.79 -7.33 13.94
C ASP A 338 16.54 -8.73 13.36
N ALA A 339 16.31 -9.71 14.24
CA ALA A 339 16.01 -11.09 13.86
C ALA A 339 14.56 -11.29 13.37
N TRP A 340 13.69 -10.29 13.53
CA TRP A 340 12.26 -10.38 13.25
C TRP A 340 11.59 -11.53 14.01
N ASP A 341 11.97 -11.67 15.29
CA ASP A 341 11.51 -12.72 16.20
C ASP A 341 10.81 -12.17 17.44
N ARG A 342 10.74 -10.84 17.59
CA ARG A 342 9.96 -10.17 18.63
C ARG A 342 9.42 -8.83 18.14
N PHE A 343 8.26 -8.45 18.70
CA PHE A 343 7.52 -7.25 18.33
C PHE A 343 7.06 -6.51 19.60
N ALA A 344 7.45 -5.24 19.74
CA ALA A 344 6.92 -4.34 20.76
C ALA A 344 5.90 -3.40 20.11
N VAL A 345 4.75 -3.20 20.74
CA VAL A 345 3.63 -2.50 20.10
C VAL A 345 3.11 -1.36 20.97
N ALA A 346 3.13 -0.14 20.46
CA ALA A 346 2.42 0.98 21.06
C ALA A 346 0.93 0.85 20.73
N MET A 347 0.08 1.02 21.74
CA MET A 347 -1.36 0.96 21.58
C MET A 347 -1.96 2.35 21.81
N GLY A 348 -2.66 2.88 20.81
CA GLY A 348 -3.26 4.22 20.86
C GLY A 348 -4.43 4.42 19.91
N LYS A 349 -4.94 5.64 19.85
CA LYS A 349 -6.05 6.05 19.00
C LYS A 349 -5.78 7.39 18.33
N HIS A 350 -6.47 7.60 17.21
CA HIS A 350 -6.68 8.94 16.70
C HIS A 350 -7.80 9.59 17.52
N PRO A 351 -7.63 10.82 18.06
CA PRO A 351 -8.66 11.42 18.90
C PRO A 351 -9.90 11.81 18.09
N ASP A 352 -11.03 11.16 18.36
CA ASP A 352 -12.33 11.50 17.79
C ASP A 352 -13.29 12.05 18.86
N SER A 353 -14.25 12.89 18.42
CA SER A 353 -15.14 13.63 19.32
C SER A 353 -16.09 12.76 20.15
N ASP A 354 -16.27 11.50 19.76
CA ASP A 354 -17.13 10.52 20.40
C ASP A 354 -16.36 9.50 21.26
N ASP A 355 -15.03 9.57 21.29
CA ASP A 355 -14.23 8.65 22.09
C ASP A 355 -14.33 9.00 23.59
N PRO A 356 -14.21 8.00 24.48
CA PRO A 356 -14.10 8.28 25.91
C PRO A 356 -12.83 9.09 26.21
N ASP A 357 -12.91 9.89 27.28
CA ASP A 357 -11.84 10.80 27.71
C ASP A 357 -10.51 10.05 27.93
N THR A 358 -10.55 8.82 28.46
CA THR A 358 -9.37 7.97 28.66
C THR A 358 -9.64 6.56 28.15
N LEU A 359 -8.65 5.95 27.50
CA LEU A 359 -8.66 4.57 27.04
C LEU A 359 -7.43 3.83 27.56
N PRO A 360 -7.52 3.17 28.73
CA PRO A 360 -6.42 2.40 29.28
C PRO A 360 -5.90 1.38 28.26
N ALA A 361 -4.62 1.50 27.90
CA ALA A 361 -3.95 0.63 26.95
C ALA A 361 -3.07 -0.40 27.65
N THR A 362 -2.80 -1.49 26.93
CA THR A 362 -1.76 -2.45 27.32
C THR A 362 -0.71 -2.51 26.23
N ILE A 363 0.57 -2.36 26.58
CA ILE A 363 1.71 -2.43 25.67
C ILE A 363 2.20 -3.88 25.61
N PRO A 364 1.92 -4.66 24.55
CA PRO A 364 2.36 -6.04 24.45
C PRO A 364 3.79 -6.14 23.90
N PHE A 365 4.51 -7.16 24.37
CA PHE A 365 5.72 -7.67 23.73
C PHE A 365 5.45 -9.10 23.26
N ILE A 366 5.63 -9.35 21.97
CA ILE A 366 5.14 -10.55 21.27
C ILE A 366 6.32 -11.29 20.65
N ASP A 367 6.31 -12.62 20.66
CA ASP A 367 7.34 -13.44 20.01
C ASP A 367 7.07 -13.71 18.50
N GLY A 368 8.01 -14.38 17.85
CA GLY A 368 7.98 -14.72 16.42
C GLY A 368 6.85 -15.66 16.02
N GLU A 369 6.22 -16.30 17.01
CA GLU A 369 5.09 -17.21 16.88
C GLU A 369 3.74 -16.55 17.18
N GLY A 370 3.74 -15.25 17.55
CA GLY A 370 2.53 -14.48 17.83
C GLY A 370 2.04 -14.57 19.28
N ASN A 371 2.82 -15.16 20.20
CA ASN A 371 2.45 -15.22 21.61
C ASN A 371 2.83 -13.94 22.33
N ILE A 372 1.91 -13.41 23.14
CA ILE A 372 2.20 -12.29 24.03
C ILE A 372 3.07 -12.80 25.19
N LEU A 373 4.33 -12.38 25.24
CA LEU A 373 5.29 -12.69 26.31
C LEU A 373 4.90 -11.98 27.61
N TRP A 374 4.54 -10.70 27.50
CA TRP A 374 3.98 -9.89 28.58
C TRP A 374 3.26 -8.66 28.01
N SER A 375 2.43 -8.03 28.85
CA SER A 375 1.82 -6.74 28.55
C SER A 375 1.95 -5.76 29.72
N LYS A 376 2.17 -4.48 29.44
CA LYS A 376 2.27 -3.41 30.44
C LYS A 376 1.10 -2.46 30.37
N SER A 377 0.41 -2.26 31.49
CA SER A 377 -0.74 -1.35 31.55
C SER A 377 -0.28 0.10 31.63
N LEU A 378 -0.91 0.93 30.80
CA LEU A 378 -0.90 2.39 30.89
C LEU A 378 -2.30 2.87 31.28
N SER A 379 -2.38 4.05 31.88
CA SER A 379 -3.66 4.67 32.27
C SER A 379 -4.48 5.15 31.07
N ASP A 380 -3.82 5.37 29.94
CA ASP A 380 -4.40 5.83 28.68
C ASP A 380 -3.61 5.17 27.54
N GLU A 381 -3.17 5.92 26.53
CA GLU A 381 -2.51 5.40 25.34
C GLU A 381 -0.98 5.56 25.32
N SER A 382 -0.35 5.01 24.29
CA SER A 382 1.03 5.27 23.91
C SER A 382 1.11 5.54 22.41
N TRP A 383 1.92 6.54 22.06
CA TRP A 383 2.19 6.91 20.67
C TRP A 383 3.62 6.63 20.23
N SER A 384 4.45 6.07 21.11
CA SER A 384 5.83 5.74 20.78
C SER A 384 6.35 4.51 21.52
N ILE A 385 7.05 3.67 20.77
CA ILE A 385 7.67 2.43 21.23
C ILE A 385 8.96 2.18 20.45
N ASP A 386 9.99 1.68 21.13
CA ASP A 386 11.17 1.14 20.48
C ASP A 386 11.68 -0.10 21.21
N VAL A 387 12.42 -0.96 20.50
CA VAL A 387 13.02 -2.19 21.02
C VAL A 387 14.45 -2.30 20.55
N THR A 388 15.36 -2.73 21.43
CA THR A 388 16.73 -3.02 21.00
C THR A 388 16.73 -4.15 19.97
N GLY A 389 17.65 -4.13 19.01
CA GLY A 389 17.67 -5.12 17.92
C GLY A 389 17.84 -6.57 18.38
N ASP A 390 18.44 -6.78 19.56
CA ASP A 390 18.54 -8.08 20.23
C ASP A 390 17.32 -8.46 21.08
N GLY A 391 16.34 -7.57 21.22
CA GLY A 391 15.13 -7.77 22.01
C GLY A 391 15.33 -7.71 23.53
N SER A 392 16.50 -7.25 24.00
CA SER A 392 16.84 -7.18 25.43
C SER A 392 16.05 -6.12 26.19
N TYR A 393 15.67 -5.01 25.54
CA TYR A 393 14.97 -3.90 26.18
C TYR A 393 13.89 -3.29 25.28
N VAL A 394 12.80 -2.86 25.93
CA VAL A 394 11.67 -2.16 25.31
C VAL A 394 11.49 -0.80 25.99
N ALA A 395 11.44 0.27 25.20
CA ALA A 395 11.23 1.63 25.67
C ALA A 395 9.87 2.16 25.18
N CYS A 396 9.14 2.88 26.03
CA CYS A 396 7.78 3.35 25.71
C CYS A 396 7.47 4.67 26.44
N ASN A 397 6.72 5.56 25.79
CA ASN A 397 6.13 6.72 26.45
C ASN A 397 4.63 6.54 26.67
N SER A 398 4.11 6.99 27.80
CA SER A 398 2.66 7.21 27.95
C SER A 398 2.25 8.53 27.31
N HIS A 399 1.03 8.54 26.78
CA HIS A 399 0.41 9.71 26.19
C HIS A 399 -1.00 9.87 26.76
N SER A 400 -1.21 10.88 27.60
CA SER A 400 -2.53 11.24 28.11
C SER A 400 -2.65 12.74 28.33
N ILE A 401 -3.76 13.29 27.86
CA ILE A 401 -4.15 14.69 28.09
C ILE A 401 -4.93 14.87 29.40
N ASN A 402 -5.44 13.79 29.99
CA ASN A 402 -6.35 13.80 31.12
C ASN A 402 -5.69 13.38 32.44
N GLU A 403 -4.60 12.63 32.36
CA GLU A 403 -3.83 12.23 33.53
C GLU A 403 -2.91 13.36 34.05
N PRO A 404 -2.63 13.40 35.36
CA PRO A 404 -1.81 14.46 35.94
C PRO A 404 -0.34 14.38 35.53
N LEU A 405 0.15 13.17 35.15
CA LEU A 405 1.53 12.92 34.78
C LEU A 405 1.63 11.86 33.67
N ASN A 406 2.51 12.09 32.71
CA ASN A 406 2.99 11.09 31.75
C ASN A 406 4.39 10.59 32.13
N TYR A 407 4.82 9.49 31.53
CA TYR A 407 6.08 8.82 31.85
C TYR A 407 6.74 8.18 30.64
N SER A 408 8.08 8.17 30.63
CA SER A 408 8.89 7.22 29.85
C SER A 408 9.21 6.00 30.68
N TYR A 409 9.18 4.83 30.04
CA TYR A 409 9.46 3.53 30.64
C TYR A 409 10.57 2.83 29.89
N LEU A 410 11.38 2.07 30.64
CA LEU A 410 12.26 1.03 30.08
C LEU A 410 11.97 -0.29 30.78
N TRP A 411 11.67 -1.31 30.00
CA TRP A 411 11.49 -2.69 30.46
C TRP A 411 12.56 -3.61 29.88
N ASP A 412 12.97 -4.63 30.64
CA ASP A 412 13.81 -5.71 30.11
C ASP A 412 12.95 -6.73 29.32
N ALA A 413 13.62 -7.69 28.67
CA ALA A 413 12.96 -8.75 27.90
C ALA A 413 11.97 -9.60 28.73
N GLY A 414 12.15 -9.69 30.04
CA GLY A 414 11.24 -10.39 30.97
C GLY A 414 10.07 -9.51 31.44
N GLY A 415 10.03 -8.25 31.02
CA GLY A 415 9.04 -7.27 31.42
C GLY A 415 9.32 -6.66 32.79
N ASN A 416 10.52 -6.75 33.36
CA ASN A 416 10.82 -6.02 34.59
C ASN A 416 11.09 -4.54 34.26
N GLU A 417 10.55 -3.63 35.07
CA GLU A 417 10.87 -2.21 34.95
C GLU A 417 12.33 -1.96 35.36
N VAL A 418 13.12 -1.48 34.39
CA VAL A 418 14.50 -1.04 34.62
C VAL A 418 14.47 0.37 35.22
N TRP A 419 13.69 1.27 34.62
CA TRP A 419 13.37 2.57 35.19
C TRP A 419 12.08 3.16 34.60
N LYS A 420 11.58 4.18 35.31
CA LYS A 420 10.45 5.02 34.94
C LYS A 420 10.79 6.49 35.21
N LYS A 421 10.56 7.38 34.24
CA LYS A 421 10.85 8.82 34.32
C LYS A 421 9.60 9.63 34.05
N SER A 422 9.34 10.67 34.84
CA SER A 422 8.19 11.55 34.59
C SER A 422 8.47 12.49 33.42
N LEU A 423 7.44 12.72 32.61
CA LEU A 423 7.38 13.75 31.58
C LEU A 423 6.59 14.97 32.06
N GLY A 424 6.28 15.04 33.36
CA GLY A 424 5.35 16.03 33.91
C GLY A 424 3.97 15.91 33.25
N ARG A 425 3.36 17.07 32.97
CA ARG A 425 2.13 17.18 32.15
C ARG A 425 2.41 17.13 30.65
N GLY A 426 3.67 16.97 30.24
CA GLY A 426 4.04 16.87 28.85
C GLY A 426 3.48 15.57 28.23
N LEU A 427 3.11 15.62 26.96
CA LEU A 427 2.64 14.45 26.24
C LEU A 427 3.83 13.63 25.74
N GLY A 428 3.83 12.31 25.94
CA GLY A 428 4.85 11.45 25.33
C GLY A 428 4.84 11.60 23.82
N GLY A 429 5.93 12.10 23.26
CA GLY A 429 6.10 12.26 21.82
C GLY A 429 6.71 11.00 21.21
N ASP A 430 8.04 10.96 21.15
CA ASP A 430 8.81 9.86 20.59
C ASP A 430 9.86 9.33 21.57
N ILE A 431 10.30 8.08 21.39
CA ILE A 431 11.36 7.44 22.18
C ILE A 431 12.13 6.45 21.32
N ASN A 432 13.42 6.71 21.10
CA ASN A 432 14.26 5.83 20.27
C ASN A 432 15.59 5.51 20.94
N PHE A 433 16.07 4.28 20.72
CA PHE A 433 17.41 3.86 21.09
C PHE A 433 18.44 4.38 20.08
N SER A 434 19.63 4.73 20.56
CA SER A 434 20.78 4.99 19.70
C SER A 434 21.25 3.71 19.01
N PRO A 435 21.97 3.81 17.87
CA PRO A 435 22.80 2.70 17.41
C PRO A 435 23.69 2.17 18.55
N GLY A 436 23.75 0.86 18.71
CA GLY A 436 24.47 0.20 19.83
C GLY A 436 23.79 0.34 21.20
N TYR A 437 22.59 0.92 21.27
CA TYR A 437 21.67 0.93 22.41
C TYR A 437 22.20 1.57 23.71
N GLN A 438 23.23 2.40 23.62
CA GLN A 438 23.83 3.06 24.79
C GLN A 438 23.02 4.24 25.31
N TYR A 439 22.25 4.88 24.42
CA TYR A 439 21.45 6.06 24.75
C TYR A 439 20.00 5.91 24.28
N ILE A 440 19.12 6.68 24.90
CA ILE A 440 17.72 6.86 24.49
C ILE A 440 17.45 8.35 24.32
N ALA A 441 16.95 8.76 23.15
CA ALA A 441 16.44 10.10 22.91
C ALA A 441 14.92 10.11 23.10
N THR A 442 14.40 11.07 23.86
CA THR A 442 12.95 11.20 24.06
C THR A 442 12.57 12.62 24.48
N GLY A 443 11.28 12.87 24.67
CA GLY A 443 10.76 14.15 25.13
C GLY A 443 9.24 14.17 25.31
N PRO A 444 8.72 15.15 26.08
CA PRO A 444 9.44 16.18 26.83
C PRO A 444 9.97 15.68 28.19
N SER A 445 10.96 16.35 28.75
CA SER A 445 11.40 16.12 30.14
C SER A 445 10.46 16.80 31.14
N GLU A 446 10.54 16.41 32.42
CA GLU A 446 9.62 16.85 33.49
C GLU A 446 9.55 18.37 33.67
N ASP A 447 10.64 19.10 33.42
CA ASP A 447 10.71 20.56 33.60
C ASP A 447 10.19 21.36 32.40
N GLY A 448 9.67 20.68 31.37
CA GLY A 448 9.13 21.30 30.17
C GLY A 448 10.16 21.54 29.06
N THR A 449 11.46 21.24 29.28
CA THR A 449 12.42 21.11 28.17
C THR A 449 11.99 19.95 27.28
N ARG A 450 11.99 20.20 25.97
CA ARG A 450 11.27 19.32 25.05
C ARG A 450 12.10 18.14 24.54
N LEU A 451 13.44 18.15 24.59
CA LEU A 451 14.30 17.01 24.22
C LEU A 451 15.24 16.61 25.37
N VAL A 452 15.37 15.31 25.65
CA VAL A 452 16.29 14.73 26.64
C VAL A 452 16.97 13.47 26.09
N LEU A 453 18.26 13.32 26.40
CA LEU A 453 19.04 12.13 26.10
C LEU A 453 19.42 11.40 27.40
N TYR A 454 19.01 10.14 27.56
CA TYR A 454 19.33 9.31 28.71
C TYR A 454 20.41 8.28 28.36
N ASN A 455 21.24 7.93 29.35
CA ASN A 455 22.02 6.70 29.32
C ASN A 455 21.06 5.51 29.52
N THR A 456 20.99 4.58 28.57
CA THR A 456 19.94 3.55 28.52
C THR A 456 19.78 2.78 29.82
N LEU A 457 20.82 2.12 30.32
CA LEU A 457 20.68 1.26 31.50
C LEU A 457 20.69 2.03 32.82
N ALA A 458 21.45 3.11 32.89
CA ALA A 458 21.54 3.91 34.11
C ALA A 458 20.31 4.79 34.33
N GLY A 459 19.56 5.11 33.27
CA GLY A 459 18.45 6.07 33.32
C GLY A 459 18.89 7.47 33.78
N THR A 460 20.17 7.80 33.64
CA THR A 460 20.73 9.11 34.00
C THR A 460 20.75 10.01 32.78
N GLU A 461 20.28 11.25 32.94
CA GLU A 461 20.36 12.29 31.91
C GLU A 461 21.82 12.50 31.50
N LYS A 462 22.10 12.43 30.19
CA LYS A 462 23.39 12.85 29.63
C LYS A 462 23.36 14.35 29.35
N TRP A 463 22.28 14.83 28.72
CA TRP A 463 21.95 16.23 28.53
C TRP A 463 20.47 16.38 28.17
N LYS A 464 19.98 17.61 28.20
CA LYS A 464 18.68 18.03 27.68
C LYS A 464 18.82 19.38 26.97
N ASN A 465 18.00 19.60 25.95
CA ASN A 465 18.02 20.81 25.15
C ASN A 465 16.62 21.44 25.07
N ASP A 466 16.58 22.77 25.10
CA ASP A 466 15.36 23.52 24.83
C ASP A 466 15.08 23.51 23.33
N MET A 467 13.82 23.28 22.99
CA MET A 467 13.34 23.23 21.60
C MET A 467 12.57 24.52 21.26
N GLY A 468 12.81 25.62 21.98
CA GLY A 468 12.17 26.91 21.76
C GLY A 468 10.65 26.86 21.94
N GLY A 469 10.15 25.97 22.80
CA GLY A 469 8.71 25.76 22.93
C GLY A 469 8.06 24.91 21.82
N ASN A 470 8.81 24.05 21.11
CA ASN A 470 8.30 23.08 20.11
C ASN A 470 8.19 21.63 20.64
N PHE A 471 7.08 20.94 20.33
CA PHE A 471 6.82 19.59 20.86
C PHE A 471 7.81 18.58 20.25
N VAL A 472 8.48 17.72 21.03
CA VAL A 472 9.33 16.67 20.44
C VAL A 472 8.43 15.55 19.94
N ARG A 473 8.02 15.68 18.68
CA ARG A 473 7.11 14.73 18.04
C ARG A 473 7.82 13.48 17.54
N VAL A 474 9.05 13.65 17.10
CA VAL A 474 9.89 12.64 16.46
C VAL A 474 11.33 12.84 16.92
N THR A 475 12.06 11.75 17.06
CA THR A 475 13.49 11.70 17.40
C THR A 475 14.16 10.63 16.56
N VAL A 476 15.28 10.92 15.91
CA VAL A 476 15.99 9.94 15.09
C VAL A 476 17.49 10.11 15.29
N PHE A 477 18.19 9.02 15.57
CA PHE A 477 19.65 9.04 15.60
C PHE A 477 20.22 8.96 14.19
N SER A 478 21.33 9.66 13.96
CA SER A 478 22.19 9.38 12.82
C SER A 478 22.65 7.91 12.86
N ARG A 479 22.92 7.32 11.70
CA ARG A 479 23.22 5.88 11.62
C ARG A 479 24.55 5.54 12.27
N ASP A 480 25.49 6.49 12.27
CA ASP A 480 26.77 6.41 12.99
C ASP A 480 26.65 6.68 14.51
N GLY A 481 25.45 7.04 14.97
CA GLY A 481 25.12 7.36 16.36
C GLY A 481 25.75 8.65 16.88
N GLN A 482 26.33 9.50 16.01
CA GLN A 482 27.00 10.74 16.41
C GLN A 482 26.07 11.95 16.53
N ASN A 483 24.84 11.88 16.02
CA ASN A 483 23.89 12.97 16.01
C ASN A 483 22.46 12.50 16.34
N VAL A 484 21.62 13.45 16.73
CA VAL A 484 20.20 13.26 17.07
C VAL A 484 19.38 14.34 16.37
N PHE A 485 18.50 13.92 15.48
CA PHE A 485 17.45 14.73 14.90
C PHE A 485 16.22 14.71 15.80
N ALA A 486 15.60 15.86 16.05
CA ALA A 486 14.40 15.92 16.89
C ALA A 486 13.55 17.16 16.65
N GLY A 487 12.26 17.07 17.01
CA GLY A 487 11.44 18.24 17.31
C GLY A 487 10.16 18.40 16.51
N GLY A 488 9.41 19.45 16.88
CA GLY A 488 8.21 19.96 16.18
C GLY A 488 8.58 20.98 15.08
N LEU A 489 9.85 21.39 15.10
CA LEU A 489 10.62 21.87 13.96
C LEU A 489 11.86 20.96 13.93
N PRO A 490 12.47 20.67 12.78
CA PRO A 490 13.67 19.85 12.73
C PRO A 490 14.86 20.58 13.36
N TYR A 491 15.43 19.97 14.40
CA TYR A 491 16.73 20.31 14.97
C TYR A 491 17.67 19.13 14.76
N LEU A 492 18.95 19.43 14.55
CA LEU A 492 20.04 18.48 14.61
C LEU A 492 20.96 18.84 15.77
N PHE A 493 21.15 17.90 16.68
CA PHE A 493 22.12 17.99 17.78
C PHE A 493 23.22 16.96 17.60
N THR A 494 24.44 17.28 18.03
CA THR A 494 25.48 16.26 18.24
C THR A 494 25.08 15.34 19.39
N LEU A 495 25.72 14.17 19.49
CA LEU A 495 25.53 13.25 20.61
C LEU A 495 25.91 13.89 21.96
N ASP A 496 26.71 14.94 21.97
CA ASP A 496 27.09 15.69 23.18
C ASP A 496 26.16 16.87 23.49
N GLY A 497 25.16 17.12 22.64
CA GLY A 497 24.07 18.08 22.88
C GLY A 497 24.30 19.45 22.24
N ASP A 498 25.33 19.60 21.40
CA ASP A 498 25.56 20.86 20.68
C ASP A 498 24.58 20.97 19.50
N LEU A 499 23.91 22.12 19.36
CA LEU A 499 23.07 22.40 18.20
C LEU A 499 23.94 22.54 16.94
N VAL A 500 23.71 21.69 15.94
CA VAL A 500 24.37 21.74 14.63
C VAL A 500 23.62 22.70 13.71
N TRP A 501 22.34 22.42 13.47
CA TRP A 501 21.44 23.28 12.71
C TRP A 501 20.00 23.02 13.12
N ARG A 502 19.10 23.92 12.71
CA ARG A 502 17.66 23.74 12.75
C ARG A 502 17.07 24.31 11.47
N SER A 503 15.84 23.95 11.14
CA SER A 503 15.14 24.54 10.01
C SER A 503 13.70 24.79 10.37
N TYR A 504 13.11 25.82 9.78
CA TYR A 504 11.67 26.01 9.84
C TYR A 504 10.96 25.24 8.73
N ILE A 505 9.87 24.60 9.12
CA ILE A 505 8.90 23.99 8.23
C ILE A 505 7.51 24.44 8.68
N SER A 506 6.53 24.27 7.81
CA SER A 506 5.21 24.87 8.00
C SER A 506 4.42 24.33 9.18
N TYR A 507 4.75 23.13 9.64
CA TYR A 507 4.07 22.48 10.75
C TYR A 507 4.94 21.42 11.41
N THR A 508 4.43 20.76 12.45
CA THR A 508 5.17 19.71 13.12
C THR A 508 5.51 18.56 12.16
N PRO A 509 6.81 18.22 12.01
CA PRO A 509 7.21 17.06 11.25
C PRO A 509 6.65 15.83 11.95
N TRP A 510 6.20 14.89 11.14
CA TRP A 510 5.66 13.64 11.66
C TRP A 510 6.64 12.48 11.51
N VAL A 511 7.50 12.59 10.52
CA VAL A 511 8.58 11.66 10.21
C VAL A 511 9.83 12.48 9.93
N ILE A 512 10.97 12.00 10.39
CA ILE A 512 12.28 12.40 9.87
C ILE A 512 12.89 11.11 9.35
N SER A 513 13.17 11.02 8.06
CA SER A 513 13.76 9.85 7.44
C SER A 513 15.12 10.22 6.86
N LEU A 514 16.15 9.46 7.17
CA LEU A 514 17.51 9.69 6.69
C LEU A 514 17.91 8.58 5.73
N ASN A 515 18.69 8.94 4.70
CA ASN A 515 19.39 7.94 3.92
C ASN A 515 20.72 7.56 4.61
N THR A 516 21.37 6.51 4.11
CA THR A 516 22.49 5.82 4.77
C THR A 516 23.72 6.70 4.94
N ASP A 517 23.97 7.61 4.01
CA ASP A 517 25.10 8.55 4.06
C ASP A 517 24.71 9.95 4.56
N GLU A 518 23.45 10.12 4.96
CA GLU A 518 22.87 11.35 5.53
C GLU A 518 22.99 12.57 4.59
N SER A 519 23.22 12.34 3.29
CA SER A 519 23.14 13.39 2.28
C SER A 519 21.71 13.84 1.97
N ARG A 520 20.71 13.07 2.44
CA ARG A 520 19.29 13.34 2.26
C ARG A 520 18.52 13.10 3.56
N ILE A 521 17.73 14.11 3.96
CA ILE A 521 16.87 14.09 5.14
C ILE A 521 15.47 14.49 4.69
N PHE A 522 14.60 13.49 4.63
CA PHE A 522 13.22 13.64 4.20
C PHE A 522 12.30 13.94 5.39
N ILE A 523 11.52 15.01 5.27
CA ILE A 523 10.65 15.51 6.33
C ILE A 523 9.27 15.87 5.75
N PRO A 524 8.30 14.94 5.84
CA PRO A 524 6.89 15.27 5.63
C PRO A 524 6.25 15.85 6.90
N ASP A 525 5.45 16.90 6.73
CA ASP A 525 4.73 17.57 7.80
C ASP A 525 3.21 17.58 7.58
N LYS A 526 2.45 17.73 8.67
CA LYS A 526 0.97 17.83 8.60
C LYS A 526 0.45 19.17 8.09
N GLY A 527 1.35 20.10 7.78
CA GLY A 527 1.05 21.35 7.08
C GLY A 527 1.10 21.21 5.58
N ASP A 528 0.82 20.01 5.08
CA ASP A 528 0.68 19.73 3.67
C ASP A 528 1.97 19.99 2.87
N CYS A 529 3.12 19.80 3.51
CA CYS A 529 4.43 20.02 2.91
C CYS A 529 5.31 18.78 3.09
N LEU A 530 6.13 18.51 2.08
CA LEU A 530 7.24 17.58 2.16
C LEU A 530 8.52 18.30 1.77
N SER A 531 9.53 18.21 2.62
CA SER A 531 10.80 18.89 2.44
C SER A 531 11.94 17.86 2.44
N MET A 532 12.93 18.11 1.60
CA MET A 532 14.17 17.35 1.57
C MET A 532 15.33 18.28 1.89
N PHE A 533 16.13 17.93 2.89
CA PHE A 533 17.34 18.65 3.27
C PHE A 533 18.58 17.78 3.01
N ASP A 534 19.75 18.39 2.92
CA ASP A 534 21.00 17.66 3.09
C ASP A 534 21.42 17.60 4.57
N GLY A 535 22.49 16.86 4.87
CA GLY A 535 23.03 16.71 6.22
C GLY A 535 23.47 18.02 6.89
N ASP A 536 23.74 19.06 6.11
CA ASP A 536 24.09 20.40 6.59
C ASP A 536 22.85 21.28 6.85
N GLY A 537 21.64 20.76 6.61
CA GLY A 537 20.38 21.48 6.83
C GLY A 537 19.97 22.37 5.66
N LYS A 538 20.60 22.22 4.49
CA LYS A 538 20.22 22.97 3.30
C LYS A 538 19.01 22.32 2.64
N LEU A 539 17.95 23.11 2.41
CA LEU A 539 16.79 22.67 1.62
C LEU A 539 17.24 22.34 0.18
N LEU A 540 17.04 21.08 -0.22
CA LEU A 540 17.29 20.57 -1.56
C LEU A 540 16.07 20.76 -2.47
N TRP A 541 14.90 20.39 -1.96
CA TRP A 541 13.62 20.63 -2.62
C TRP A 541 12.47 20.60 -1.60
N ARG A 542 11.36 21.20 -1.98
CA ARG A 542 10.09 21.17 -1.22
C ARG A 542 8.94 21.00 -2.18
N LYS A 543 7.96 20.18 -1.79
CA LYS A 543 6.68 20.04 -2.51
C LYS A 543 5.52 20.21 -1.52
N GLU A 544 4.35 20.53 -2.05
CA GLU A 544 3.11 20.65 -1.29
C GLU A 544 2.20 19.47 -1.62
N GLN A 545 1.70 18.78 -0.59
CA GLN A 545 0.79 17.63 -0.73
C GLN A 545 -0.24 17.59 0.38
N LYS A 546 -1.48 17.29 0.02
CA LYS A 546 -2.60 17.29 0.96
C LYS A 546 -2.50 16.20 2.03
N VAL A 547 -2.61 16.65 3.27
CA VAL A 547 -2.80 16.00 4.56
C VAL A 547 -2.04 14.69 4.64
N ILE A 548 -0.74 14.83 4.87
CA ILE A 548 0.16 13.70 5.02
C ILE A 548 -0.13 13.02 6.37
N THR A 549 -0.48 11.74 6.31
CA THR A 549 -0.62 10.86 7.49
C THR A 549 0.75 10.34 7.93
N TYR A 550 1.53 9.87 6.96
CA TYR A 550 2.85 9.28 7.16
C TYR A 550 3.65 9.32 5.86
N GLY A 551 4.92 8.96 5.94
CA GLY A 551 5.79 8.77 4.78
C GLY A 551 7.10 8.12 5.20
N GLY A 552 7.94 7.83 4.21
CA GLY A 552 9.24 7.21 4.44
C GLY A 552 10.15 7.38 3.25
N MET A 553 11.45 7.21 3.48
CA MET A 553 12.46 7.19 2.44
C MET A 553 13.29 5.91 2.58
N SER A 554 13.60 5.30 1.44
CA SER A 554 14.56 4.19 1.34
C SER A 554 15.92 4.58 1.90
N ALA A 555 16.67 3.59 2.40
CA ALA A 555 17.98 3.83 3.01
C ALA A 555 19.02 4.30 1.99
N ASP A 556 18.88 3.99 0.70
CA ASP A 556 19.73 4.56 -0.36
C ASP A 556 19.28 5.95 -0.83
N GLY A 557 18.12 6.43 -0.37
CA GLY A 557 17.56 7.73 -0.71
C GLY A 557 16.97 7.84 -2.11
N SER A 558 16.81 6.72 -2.82
CA SER A 558 16.33 6.69 -4.20
C SER A 558 14.81 6.84 -4.32
N VAL A 559 14.07 6.35 -3.32
CA VAL A 559 12.61 6.32 -3.25
C VAL A 559 12.11 7.04 -2.01
N VAL A 560 11.14 7.93 -2.20
CA VAL A 560 10.39 8.66 -1.18
C VAL A 560 8.90 8.40 -1.39
N VAL A 561 8.20 8.02 -0.34
CA VAL A 561 6.76 7.76 -0.39
C VAL A 561 6.03 8.52 0.71
N ILE A 562 4.83 9.01 0.38
CA ILE A 562 3.90 9.58 1.35
C ILE A 562 2.53 8.94 1.22
N LEU A 563 1.82 8.92 2.35
CA LEU A 563 0.45 8.47 2.45
C LEU A 563 -0.41 9.60 3.01
N THR A 564 -1.58 9.82 2.40
CA THR A 564 -2.49 10.90 2.77
C THR A 564 -3.70 10.43 3.57
N THR A 565 -4.38 11.35 4.28
CA THR A 565 -5.64 11.04 5.00
C THR A 565 -6.77 10.62 4.07
N TYR A 566 -6.61 10.81 2.77
CA TYR A 566 -7.57 10.43 1.73
C TYR A 566 -7.18 9.16 0.99
N GLY A 567 -6.16 8.44 1.47
CA GLY A 567 -5.79 7.13 0.95
C GLY A 567 -4.96 7.17 -0.32
N TYR A 568 -4.54 8.36 -0.77
CA TYR A 568 -3.57 8.47 -1.85
C TYR A 568 -2.17 8.12 -1.36
N VAL A 569 -1.48 7.32 -2.16
CA VAL A 569 -0.05 7.02 -2.05
C VAL A 569 0.65 7.78 -3.16
N PHE A 570 1.66 8.59 -2.82
CA PHE A 570 2.50 9.27 -3.80
C PHE A 570 3.93 8.81 -3.65
N CYS A 571 4.58 8.52 -4.78
CA CYS A 571 5.98 8.16 -4.85
C CYS A 571 6.76 9.23 -5.62
N TYR A 572 7.91 9.60 -5.07
CA TYR A 572 8.90 10.51 -5.64
C TYR A 572 10.27 9.84 -5.64
N ASN A 573 11.17 10.28 -6.51
CA ASN A 573 12.59 9.96 -6.38
C ASN A 573 13.28 10.87 -5.34
N GLY A 574 14.56 10.59 -5.07
CA GLY A 574 15.39 11.39 -4.14
C GLY A 574 15.52 12.87 -4.53
N GLU A 575 15.33 13.19 -5.81
CA GLU A 575 15.37 14.54 -6.39
C GLU A 575 14.01 15.27 -6.31
N GLY A 576 12.97 14.59 -5.80
CA GLY A 576 11.64 15.17 -5.62
C GLY A 576 10.77 15.13 -6.87
N GLU A 577 11.18 14.39 -7.90
CA GLU A 577 10.40 14.19 -9.13
C GLU A 577 9.32 13.13 -8.90
N PHE A 578 8.09 13.45 -9.27
CA PHE A 578 6.96 12.54 -9.17
C PHE A 578 7.15 11.30 -10.05
N GLN A 579 6.99 10.11 -9.47
CA GLN A 579 7.09 8.83 -10.17
C GLN A 579 5.70 8.27 -10.50
N TRP A 580 4.87 8.10 -9.47
CA TRP A 580 3.53 7.53 -9.62
C TRP A 580 2.65 7.85 -8.42
N CYS A 581 1.34 7.69 -8.62
CA CYS A 581 0.34 7.75 -7.56
C CYS A 581 -0.57 6.52 -7.61
N SER A 582 -1.06 6.13 -6.44
CA SER A 582 -2.05 5.06 -6.30
C SER A 582 -3.09 5.48 -5.26
N TYR A 583 -4.20 4.74 -5.21
CA TYR A 583 -5.28 4.96 -4.26
C TYR A 583 -5.59 3.70 -3.48
N LEU A 584 -5.56 3.79 -2.15
CA LEU A 584 -5.93 2.69 -1.27
C LEU A 584 -7.44 2.49 -1.30
N ARG A 585 -7.85 1.40 -1.97
CA ARG A 585 -9.26 1.03 -2.08
C ARG A 585 -9.81 0.51 -0.75
N GLY A 586 -11.09 0.80 -0.52
CA GLY A 586 -11.91 0.06 0.42
C GLY A 586 -12.49 -1.27 -0.10
N LYS A 587 -13.42 -1.88 0.66
CA LYS A 587 -14.21 -3.06 0.26
C LYS A 587 -15.66 -2.65 0.00
N GLY A 588 -16.23 -3.13 -1.10
CA GLY A 588 -17.66 -2.99 -1.43
C GLY A 588 -18.05 -1.72 -2.19
N ALA A 589 -19.36 -1.53 -2.41
CA ALA A 589 -19.95 -0.44 -3.20
C ALA A 589 -19.97 0.94 -2.51
N SER A 590 -19.44 1.03 -1.28
CA SER A 590 -19.23 2.29 -0.59
C SER A 590 -17.74 2.58 -0.65
N LEU A 591 -17.32 3.12 -1.78
CA LEU A 591 -16.01 3.74 -1.97
C LEU A 591 -15.95 5.04 -1.15
N THR A 592 -16.15 4.94 0.18
CA THR A 592 -15.85 6.07 1.05
C THR A 592 -14.38 6.36 0.90
N ALA A 593 -13.98 7.64 0.81
CA ALA A 593 -12.59 8.00 0.69
C ALA A 593 -11.77 7.20 1.72
N GLY A 594 -10.93 6.29 1.24
CA GLY A 594 -10.09 5.47 2.11
C GLY A 594 -9.21 6.42 2.90
N ALA A 595 -8.97 6.15 4.18
CA ALA A 595 -7.93 6.83 4.94
C ALA A 595 -6.65 5.99 4.89
N GLY A 596 -5.54 6.64 4.61
CA GLY A 596 -4.24 6.09 4.94
C GLY A 596 -4.13 5.81 6.44
N GLY A 597 -3.52 4.68 6.80
CA GLY A 597 -3.15 4.43 8.18
C GLY A 597 -2.13 5.45 8.69
N HIS A 598 -2.13 5.70 9.99
CA HIS A 598 -1.40 6.83 10.55
C HIS A 598 0.13 6.66 10.56
N ASN A 599 0.64 5.45 10.80
CA ASN A 599 2.06 5.07 10.77
C ASN A 599 2.27 3.89 9.80
N ALA A 600 1.50 3.89 8.71
CA ALA A 600 1.28 2.72 7.88
C ALA A 600 2.02 2.79 6.54
N VAL A 601 3.27 3.26 6.55
CA VAL A 601 4.18 3.19 5.39
C VAL A 601 5.53 2.70 5.87
N ASP A 602 6.09 1.72 5.16
CA ASP A 602 7.49 1.30 5.35
C ASP A 602 8.09 0.90 3.99
N VAL A 603 9.40 1.11 3.83
CA VAL A 603 10.11 0.95 2.55
C VAL A 603 11.36 0.11 2.77
N THR A 604 11.64 -0.84 1.87
CA THR A 604 12.89 -1.60 1.96
C THR A 604 14.11 -0.68 1.78
N PRO A 605 15.26 -1.03 2.37
CA PRO A 605 16.47 -0.20 2.31
C PRO A 605 16.91 0.16 0.88
N ASP A 606 16.65 -0.72 -0.10
CA ASP A 606 16.97 -0.56 -1.52
C ASP A 606 15.86 0.14 -2.34
N GLY A 607 14.80 0.62 -1.69
CA GLY A 607 13.67 1.30 -2.34
C GLY A 607 12.78 0.39 -3.19
N LYS A 608 13.09 -0.91 -3.29
CA LYS A 608 12.43 -1.81 -4.23
C LYS A 608 10.98 -2.12 -3.87
N TYR A 609 10.66 -2.17 -2.57
CA TYR A 609 9.35 -2.55 -2.09
C TYR A 609 8.82 -1.55 -1.08
N ILE A 610 7.53 -1.22 -1.23
CA ILE A 610 6.82 -0.25 -0.40
C ILE A 610 5.57 -0.93 0.15
N VAL A 611 5.50 -1.08 1.47
CA VAL A 611 4.30 -1.59 2.14
C VAL A 611 3.47 -0.43 2.66
N VAL A 612 2.16 -0.50 2.44
CA VAL A 612 1.23 0.55 2.87
C VAL A 612 0.01 -0.09 3.54
N GLY A 613 -0.45 0.50 4.65
CA GLY A 613 -1.70 0.13 5.31
C GLY A 613 -2.77 1.22 5.17
N GLY A 614 -4.04 0.80 5.08
CA GLY A 614 -5.15 1.74 4.95
C GLY A 614 -6.50 1.17 5.36
N THR A 615 -7.55 1.93 5.05
CA THR A 615 -8.94 1.61 5.37
C THR A 615 -9.38 0.27 4.80
N ASN A 616 -10.43 -0.31 5.39
CA ASN A 616 -10.86 -1.70 5.18
C ASN A 616 -9.80 -2.70 5.61
N TYR A 617 -8.99 -2.31 6.58
CA TYR A 617 -7.90 -3.12 7.10
C TYR A 617 -7.03 -3.70 5.96
N SER A 618 -6.75 -2.86 4.96
CA SER A 618 -5.98 -3.25 3.78
C SER A 618 -4.49 -3.11 4.06
N THR A 619 -3.73 -4.13 3.70
CA THR A 619 -2.26 -4.07 3.61
C THR A 619 -1.88 -4.33 2.16
N VAL A 620 -1.16 -3.41 1.54
CA VAL A 620 -0.76 -3.49 0.13
C VAL A 620 0.76 -3.40 0.00
N LEU A 621 1.29 -4.07 -1.02
CA LEU A 621 2.69 -4.01 -1.39
C LEU A 621 2.82 -3.52 -2.82
N TYR A 622 3.62 -2.48 -3.01
CA TYR A 622 4.02 -1.96 -4.31
C TYR A 622 5.51 -2.24 -4.56
N ASP A 623 5.91 -2.26 -5.83
CA ASP A 623 7.32 -2.02 -6.20
C ASP A 623 7.59 -0.53 -6.43
N SER A 624 8.86 -0.19 -6.69
CA SER A 624 9.31 1.17 -6.98
C SER A 624 8.66 1.80 -8.22
N ASP A 625 8.17 0.98 -9.16
CA ASP A 625 7.50 1.43 -10.39
C ASP A 625 6.00 1.65 -10.19
N GLY A 626 5.48 1.33 -8.99
CA GLY A 626 4.07 1.50 -8.64
C GLY A 626 3.19 0.34 -9.08
N ASN A 627 3.76 -0.82 -9.43
CA ASN A 627 2.98 -2.03 -9.65
C ASN A 627 2.43 -2.55 -8.33
N LEU A 628 1.13 -2.86 -8.29
CA LEU A 628 0.54 -3.53 -7.14
C LEU A 628 0.97 -5.01 -7.15
N LEU A 629 1.82 -5.41 -6.21
CA LEU A 629 2.36 -6.77 -6.15
C LEU A 629 1.44 -7.70 -5.36
N TRP A 630 0.99 -7.23 -4.20
CA TRP A 630 0.23 -8.03 -3.25
C TRP A 630 -0.75 -7.15 -2.46
N ARG A 631 -1.87 -7.74 -2.04
CA ARG A 631 -2.90 -7.10 -1.20
C ARG A 631 -3.52 -8.11 -0.26
N HIS A 632 -3.58 -7.77 1.02
CA HIS A 632 -4.40 -8.45 2.01
C HIS A 632 -5.54 -7.53 2.48
N MET A 633 -6.73 -8.11 2.65
CA MET A 633 -7.89 -7.44 3.22
C MET A 633 -8.24 -8.12 4.54
N GLY A 634 -8.39 -7.33 5.61
CA GLY A 634 -8.84 -7.86 6.90
C GLY A 634 -10.23 -8.51 6.83
N SER A 635 -10.48 -9.44 7.76
CA SER A 635 -11.71 -10.22 7.82
C SER A 635 -12.93 -9.43 8.31
N LYS A 636 -12.72 -8.33 9.04
CA LYS A 636 -13.81 -7.51 9.58
C LYS A 636 -14.38 -6.60 8.49
N GLU A 637 -15.70 -6.62 8.33
CA GLU A 637 -16.41 -5.74 7.40
C GLU A 637 -16.26 -4.27 7.82
N TYR A 638 -16.11 -3.41 6.83
CA TYR A 638 -16.10 -1.97 7.03
C TYR A 638 -17.53 -1.45 7.21
N THR A 639 -17.69 -0.56 8.17
CA THR A 639 -18.96 0.09 8.50
C THR A 639 -18.91 1.55 8.02
N PRO A 640 -19.63 1.92 6.94
CA PRO A 640 -19.69 3.29 6.46
C PRO A 640 -20.34 4.24 7.47
N GLY A 641 -19.89 5.50 7.49
CA GLY A 641 -20.54 6.57 8.27
C GLY A 641 -20.21 6.61 9.76
N LEU A 642 -19.26 5.80 10.24
CA LEU A 642 -18.70 5.98 11.59
C LEU A 642 -17.94 7.32 11.66
N ILE A 643 -18.18 8.10 12.73
CA ILE A 643 -17.43 9.33 13.03
C ILE A 643 -15.98 8.93 13.35
N GLY A 644 -14.99 9.55 12.68
CA GLY A 644 -13.58 9.10 12.70
C GLY A 644 -13.28 7.86 11.86
N GLY A 645 -14.28 7.35 11.11
CA GLY A 645 -14.40 5.97 10.64
C GLY A 645 -13.36 5.44 9.65
N GLY A 646 -12.48 6.27 9.10
CA GLY A 646 -11.36 5.83 8.27
C GLY A 646 -10.30 5.12 9.11
N MET A 647 -9.61 5.85 10.00
CA MET A 647 -8.48 5.33 10.79
C MET A 647 -8.90 4.26 11.79
N LYS A 648 -10.08 4.36 12.42
CA LYS A 648 -10.60 3.31 13.33
C LYS A 648 -10.69 1.94 12.63
N GLN A 649 -10.92 1.93 11.31
CA GLN A 649 -11.12 0.73 10.48
C GLN A 649 -9.99 0.56 9.43
N SER A 650 -8.78 0.98 9.78
CA SER A 650 -7.57 0.87 8.94
C SER A 650 -6.53 -0.07 9.53
N VAL A 651 -5.59 -0.51 8.69
CA VAL A 651 -4.24 -0.86 9.17
C VAL A 651 -3.53 0.45 9.51
N MET A 652 -3.11 0.60 10.76
CA MET A 652 -2.58 1.84 11.34
C MET A 652 -1.06 1.88 11.39
N ALA A 653 -0.40 0.73 11.44
CA ALA A 653 1.05 0.63 11.41
C ALA A 653 1.49 -0.56 10.56
N VAL A 654 2.61 -0.43 9.85
CA VAL A 654 3.21 -1.54 9.09
C VAL A 654 4.72 -1.52 9.26
N ARG A 655 5.35 -2.70 9.14
CA ARG A 655 6.79 -2.83 8.94
C ARG A 655 7.08 -3.88 7.87
N ILE A 656 8.16 -3.71 7.12
CA ILE A 656 8.68 -4.69 6.14
C ILE A 656 10.14 -5.01 6.42
N SER A 657 10.51 -6.29 6.34
CA SER A 657 11.91 -6.71 6.51
C SER A 657 12.76 -6.27 5.33
N ASP A 658 14.05 -5.99 5.55
CA ASP A 658 14.99 -5.55 4.51
C ASP A 658 14.96 -6.39 3.22
N ASN A 659 14.73 -7.70 3.34
CA ASN A 659 14.69 -8.62 2.21
C ASN A 659 13.28 -8.84 1.62
N ALA A 660 12.28 -8.08 2.07
CA ALA A 660 10.87 -8.20 1.72
C ALA A 660 10.32 -9.63 1.82
N ARG A 661 10.71 -10.39 2.86
CA ARG A 661 10.14 -11.71 3.15
C ARG A 661 9.15 -11.70 4.29
N LYS A 662 9.10 -10.62 5.08
CA LYS A 662 8.25 -10.51 6.26
C LYS A 662 7.57 -9.14 6.25
N ILE A 663 6.27 -9.15 6.53
CA ILE A 663 5.47 -7.94 6.76
C ILE A 663 4.74 -8.14 8.08
N VAL A 664 4.69 -7.11 8.91
CA VAL A 664 3.80 -7.06 10.06
C VAL A 664 2.87 -5.84 9.94
N ALA A 665 1.59 -6.02 10.23
CA ALA A 665 0.56 -5.00 10.11
C ALA A 665 -0.26 -4.91 11.39
N GLY A 666 -0.40 -3.70 11.94
CA GLY A 666 -1.13 -3.39 13.16
C GLY A 666 -2.45 -2.70 12.85
N TYR A 667 -3.55 -3.22 13.41
CA TYR A 667 -4.90 -2.80 13.04
C TYR A 667 -5.46 -1.76 14.03
N GLY A 668 -6.33 -0.90 13.52
CA GLY A 668 -6.95 0.20 14.27
C GLY A 668 -7.97 -0.23 15.32
N TYR A 669 -8.49 0.76 16.04
CA TYR A 669 -9.34 0.63 17.23
C TYR A 669 -10.54 -0.31 17.08
N SER A 670 -11.13 -0.39 15.89
CA SER A 670 -12.29 -1.24 15.65
C SER A 670 -11.94 -2.73 15.54
N ASP A 671 -10.70 -3.11 15.27
CA ASP A 671 -10.25 -4.51 15.22
C ASP A 671 -8.80 -4.64 15.69
N PRO A 672 -8.50 -4.36 16.98
CA PRO A 672 -7.13 -4.24 17.44
C PRO A 672 -6.43 -5.61 17.42
N LYS A 673 -5.47 -5.75 16.50
CA LYS A 673 -4.65 -6.96 16.35
C LYS A 673 -3.35 -6.66 15.63
N LEU A 674 -2.43 -7.61 15.72
CA LEU A 674 -1.20 -7.66 14.94
C LEU A 674 -1.28 -8.85 13.97
N CYS A 675 -1.07 -8.61 12.69
CA CYS A 675 -1.03 -9.64 11.64
C CYS A 675 0.38 -9.76 11.10
N TYR A 676 0.92 -10.97 11.04
CA TYR A 676 2.25 -11.24 10.51
C TYR A 676 2.18 -12.11 9.28
N PHE A 677 2.88 -11.67 8.24
CA PHE A 677 2.87 -12.29 6.93
C PHE A 677 4.29 -12.68 6.54
N THR A 678 4.44 -13.86 5.96
CA THR A 678 5.70 -14.30 5.37
C THR A 678 5.51 -14.62 3.90
N SER A 679 6.46 -14.20 3.09
CA SER A 679 6.60 -14.65 1.71
C SER A 679 7.56 -15.83 1.66
N THR A 680 7.15 -16.93 1.02
CA THR A 680 8.05 -18.07 0.81
C THR A 680 9.04 -17.76 -0.31
N SER A 681 10.28 -18.20 -0.15
CA SER A 681 11.25 -18.25 -1.24
C SER A 681 10.86 -19.41 -2.17
N GLY A 682 9.90 -19.17 -3.05
CA GLY A 682 9.54 -20.14 -4.09
C GLY A 682 10.00 -19.74 -5.48
N SER A 683 9.74 -20.63 -6.43
CA SER A 683 9.90 -20.38 -7.87
C SER A 683 8.69 -20.93 -8.60
N SER A 684 8.61 -20.66 -9.90
CA SER A 684 7.66 -21.38 -10.76
C SER A 684 7.80 -22.89 -10.54
N PRO A 685 6.70 -23.66 -10.61
CA PRO A 685 6.73 -25.07 -10.30
C PRO A 685 7.59 -25.81 -11.33
N THR A 686 8.17 -26.96 -10.99
CA THR A 686 8.79 -27.82 -12.01
C THR A 686 7.90 -29.00 -12.29
N VAL A 687 7.64 -29.26 -13.57
CA VAL A 687 6.71 -30.29 -14.01
C VAL A 687 7.41 -31.32 -14.88
N THR A 688 6.88 -32.55 -14.87
CA THR A 688 7.29 -33.61 -15.80
C THR A 688 6.06 -34.38 -16.23
N THR A 689 5.77 -34.36 -17.54
CA THR A 689 4.72 -35.20 -18.14
C THR A 689 5.19 -36.66 -18.11
N GLY A 690 4.47 -37.49 -17.36
CA GLY A 690 4.72 -38.94 -17.29
C GLY A 690 3.97 -39.69 -18.39
N SER A 691 4.27 -40.98 -18.54
CA SER A 691 3.56 -41.85 -19.50
C SER A 691 2.11 -42.08 -19.08
N ALA A 692 1.21 -42.07 -20.06
CA ALA A 692 -0.18 -42.47 -19.87
C ALA A 692 -0.27 -43.97 -19.54
N THR A 693 -1.24 -44.32 -18.70
CA THR A 693 -1.55 -45.69 -18.27
C THR A 693 -3.05 -45.95 -18.40
N SER A 694 -3.49 -47.19 -18.17
CA SER A 694 -4.90 -47.58 -18.28
C SER A 694 -5.47 -47.15 -19.64
N LEU A 695 -4.72 -47.45 -20.70
CA LEU A 695 -5.06 -47.08 -22.07
C LEU A 695 -6.16 -48.01 -22.57
N ASN A 696 -7.27 -47.39 -22.97
CA ASN A 696 -8.46 -48.04 -23.46
C ASN A 696 -8.82 -47.51 -24.85
N SER A 697 -9.87 -48.06 -25.45
CA SER A 697 -10.37 -47.62 -26.75
C SER A 697 -10.94 -46.18 -26.74
N THR A 698 -11.42 -45.69 -25.58
CA THR A 698 -12.09 -44.39 -25.45
C THR A 698 -11.67 -43.59 -24.20
N SER A 699 -10.67 -44.07 -23.45
CA SER A 699 -10.19 -43.43 -22.23
C SER A 699 -8.70 -43.70 -21.97
N ALA A 700 -8.10 -42.87 -21.11
CA ALA A 700 -6.73 -43.01 -20.64
C ALA A 700 -6.56 -42.37 -19.26
N THR A 701 -5.50 -42.73 -18.52
CA THR A 701 -5.05 -41.99 -17.34
C THR A 701 -3.72 -41.32 -17.64
N LEU A 702 -3.69 -39.99 -17.57
CA LEU A 702 -2.50 -39.18 -17.76
C LEU A 702 -1.78 -39.03 -16.42
N ASN A 703 -0.46 -39.20 -16.42
CA ASN A 703 0.37 -39.17 -15.21
C ASN A 703 1.46 -38.11 -15.32
N GLY A 704 1.97 -37.67 -14.18
CA GLY A 704 3.14 -36.80 -14.13
C GLY A 704 3.60 -36.50 -12.72
N THR A 705 4.55 -35.57 -12.60
CA THR A 705 5.01 -35.06 -11.31
C THR A 705 5.06 -33.55 -11.32
N VAL A 706 4.65 -32.93 -10.22
CA VAL A 706 4.73 -31.48 -9.98
C VAL A 706 5.57 -31.25 -8.73
N ASN A 707 6.59 -30.41 -8.78
CA ASN A 707 7.21 -29.85 -7.58
C ASN A 707 6.69 -28.41 -7.43
N PRO A 708 5.88 -28.12 -6.39
CA PRO A 708 5.34 -26.78 -6.14
C PRO A 708 6.38 -25.71 -5.81
N LYS A 709 7.62 -26.12 -5.49
CA LYS A 709 8.74 -25.23 -5.16
C LYS A 709 8.42 -24.22 -4.05
N GLY A 710 7.67 -24.63 -3.03
CA GLY A 710 7.41 -23.79 -1.86
C GLY A 710 6.24 -22.81 -1.98
N VAL A 711 5.48 -22.84 -3.08
CA VAL A 711 4.32 -21.97 -3.33
C VAL A 711 3.11 -22.83 -3.71
N SER A 712 1.93 -22.45 -3.23
CA SER A 712 0.68 -23.18 -3.52
C SER A 712 0.48 -23.30 -5.04
N THR A 713 0.44 -24.53 -5.53
CA THR A 713 0.45 -24.84 -6.96
C THR A 713 -0.78 -25.67 -7.33
N THR A 714 -1.41 -25.35 -8.45
CA THR A 714 -2.42 -26.20 -9.09
C THR A 714 -1.88 -26.76 -10.41
N TYR A 715 -2.47 -27.86 -10.90
CA TYR A 715 -2.08 -28.52 -12.14
C TYR A 715 -3.29 -29.00 -12.93
N TYR A 716 -3.11 -29.14 -14.24
CA TYR A 716 -4.06 -29.76 -15.17
C TYR A 716 -3.30 -30.38 -16.35
N PHE A 717 -3.96 -31.30 -17.07
CA PHE A 717 -3.42 -31.83 -18.33
C PHE A 717 -4.14 -31.19 -19.51
N GLU A 718 -3.39 -30.82 -20.54
CA GLU A 718 -3.91 -30.45 -21.85
C GLU A 718 -3.75 -31.65 -22.77
N TYR A 719 -4.76 -31.95 -23.61
CA TYR A 719 -4.71 -33.07 -24.54
C TYR A 719 -5.55 -32.83 -25.81
N GLY A 720 -5.21 -33.53 -26.89
CA GLY A 720 -5.98 -33.56 -28.14
C GLY A 720 -5.24 -34.27 -29.28
N THR A 721 -5.81 -34.27 -30.49
CA THR A 721 -5.25 -35.01 -31.63
C THR A 721 -4.05 -34.32 -32.31
N THR A 722 -3.67 -33.13 -31.83
CA THR A 722 -2.52 -32.36 -32.30
C THR A 722 -1.81 -31.71 -31.12
N THR A 723 -0.61 -31.18 -31.32
CA THR A 723 0.14 -30.41 -30.31
C THR A 723 -0.52 -29.08 -29.91
N SER A 724 -1.61 -28.69 -30.55
CA SER A 724 -2.45 -27.58 -30.08
C SER A 724 -3.38 -27.98 -28.93
N TYR A 725 -3.47 -29.29 -28.65
CA TYR A 725 -4.30 -29.92 -27.61
C TYR A 725 -5.80 -29.58 -27.76
N GLY A 726 -6.22 -28.38 -27.37
CA GLY A 726 -7.59 -27.89 -27.54
C GLY A 726 -8.59 -28.42 -26.52
N THR A 727 -8.14 -29.22 -25.54
CA THR A 727 -8.95 -29.67 -24.40
C THR A 727 -8.08 -29.77 -23.15
N SER A 728 -8.66 -29.50 -21.97
CA SER A 728 -7.97 -29.53 -20.68
C SER A 728 -8.79 -30.26 -19.62
N THR A 729 -8.10 -30.92 -18.67
CA THR A 729 -8.75 -31.49 -17.48
C THR A 729 -9.07 -30.40 -16.45
N THR A 730 -9.87 -30.72 -15.44
CA THR A 730 -10.11 -29.82 -14.30
C THR A 730 -8.82 -29.59 -13.49
N SER A 731 -8.56 -28.34 -13.09
CA SER A 731 -7.42 -27.99 -12.25
C SER A 731 -7.52 -28.61 -10.85
N THR A 732 -6.42 -29.20 -10.39
CA THR A 732 -6.30 -29.88 -9.08
C THR A 732 -5.10 -29.34 -8.30
N SER A 733 -5.12 -29.36 -6.96
CA SER A 733 -4.01 -28.87 -6.14
C SER A 733 -2.85 -29.87 -6.07
N ALA A 734 -1.62 -29.37 -6.24
CA ALA A 734 -0.36 -30.09 -5.96
C ALA A 734 0.24 -29.71 -4.58
N GLY A 735 -0.45 -28.85 -3.82
CA GLY A 735 0.04 -28.32 -2.53
C GLY A 735 1.12 -27.24 -2.69
N SER A 736 1.88 -27.00 -1.62
CA SER A 736 2.90 -25.94 -1.53
C SER A 736 4.28 -26.45 -1.08
N GLY A 737 4.51 -27.78 -1.13
CA GLY A 737 5.76 -28.39 -0.72
C GLY A 737 6.96 -28.05 -1.63
N THR A 738 8.16 -28.39 -1.17
CA THR A 738 9.42 -28.19 -1.94
C THR A 738 9.89 -29.45 -2.68
N SER A 739 9.14 -30.55 -2.57
CA SER A 739 9.42 -31.84 -3.19
C SER A 739 8.42 -32.15 -4.30
N ALA A 740 8.83 -32.98 -5.27
CA ALA A 740 7.94 -33.44 -6.32
C ALA A 740 6.85 -34.37 -5.76
N VAL A 741 5.60 -34.12 -6.16
CA VAL A 741 4.44 -34.96 -5.89
C VAL A 741 3.95 -35.60 -7.19
N SER A 742 3.53 -36.86 -7.12
CA SER A 742 2.92 -37.55 -8.26
C SER A 742 1.48 -37.08 -8.44
N VAL A 743 1.10 -36.83 -9.69
CA VAL A 743 -0.22 -36.35 -10.09
C VAL A 743 -0.77 -37.18 -11.24
N SER A 744 -2.10 -37.29 -11.32
CA SER A 744 -2.77 -37.99 -12.42
C SER A 744 -4.14 -37.40 -12.73
N ALA A 745 -4.65 -37.65 -13.93
CA ALA A 745 -6.03 -37.35 -14.33
C ALA A 745 -6.56 -38.42 -15.30
N SER A 746 -7.77 -38.91 -15.07
CA SER A 746 -8.46 -39.82 -16.00
C SER A 746 -9.26 -39.02 -17.03
N ILE A 747 -9.10 -39.37 -18.30
CA ILE A 747 -9.79 -38.76 -19.44
C ILE A 747 -10.63 -39.81 -20.18
N SER A 748 -11.78 -39.41 -20.72
CA SER A 748 -12.75 -40.30 -21.38
C SER A 748 -13.40 -39.61 -22.58
N GLY A 749 -14.16 -40.37 -23.38
CA GLY A 749 -14.83 -39.84 -24.57
C GLY A 749 -13.88 -39.63 -25.75
N LEU A 750 -12.76 -40.36 -25.76
CA LEU A 750 -11.77 -40.33 -26.84
C LEU A 750 -12.28 -41.14 -28.03
N THR A 751 -11.90 -40.74 -29.24
CA THR A 751 -12.12 -41.53 -30.45
C THR A 751 -11.18 -42.73 -30.44
N SER A 752 -11.68 -43.91 -30.82
CA SER A 752 -10.87 -45.11 -30.97
C SER A 752 -9.91 -45.02 -32.16
N ASP A 753 -8.84 -45.83 -32.15
CA ASP A 753 -7.80 -45.86 -33.18
C ASP A 753 -7.22 -44.46 -33.51
N THR A 754 -7.00 -43.65 -32.47
CA THR A 754 -6.60 -42.24 -32.60
C THR A 754 -5.40 -41.94 -31.72
N THR A 755 -4.41 -41.25 -32.28
CA THR A 755 -3.25 -40.74 -31.51
C THR A 755 -3.59 -39.40 -30.89
N TYR A 756 -3.33 -39.29 -29.58
CA TYR A 756 -3.50 -38.08 -28.79
C TYR A 756 -2.15 -37.57 -28.29
N HIS A 757 -1.96 -36.27 -28.38
CA HIS A 757 -0.91 -35.49 -27.73
C HIS A 757 -1.43 -35.01 -26.36
N TYR A 758 -0.55 -34.96 -25.36
CA TYR A 758 -0.86 -34.38 -24.06
C TYR A 758 0.39 -33.81 -23.38
N ARG A 759 0.17 -32.84 -22.50
CA ARG A 759 1.20 -32.32 -21.59
C ARG A 759 0.60 -31.96 -20.23
N LEU A 760 1.43 -32.03 -19.20
CA LEU A 760 1.11 -31.51 -17.87
C LEU A 760 1.45 -30.03 -17.78
N ALA A 761 0.53 -29.22 -17.26
CA ALA A 761 0.76 -27.82 -16.89
C ALA A 761 0.58 -27.66 -15.38
N ALA A 762 1.44 -26.88 -14.73
CA ALA A 762 1.23 -26.46 -13.34
C ALA A 762 1.46 -24.95 -13.20
N VAL A 763 0.67 -24.33 -12.34
CA VAL A 763 0.63 -22.88 -12.12
C VAL A 763 0.67 -22.57 -10.63
N ASN A 764 1.50 -21.59 -10.27
CA ASN A 764 1.50 -20.95 -8.96
C ASN A 764 1.69 -19.44 -9.11
N SER A 765 1.72 -18.69 -8.01
CA SER A 765 1.93 -17.22 -8.06
C SER A 765 3.29 -16.80 -8.62
N MET A 766 4.24 -17.75 -8.73
CA MET A 766 5.54 -17.56 -9.38
C MET A 766 5.51 -17.92 -10.88
N GLY A 767 4.38 -18.34 -11.44
CA GLY A 767 4.17 -18.55 -12.87
C GLY A 767 3.77 -19.98 -13.25
N THR A 768 3.71 -20.21 -14.56
CA THR A 768 3.28 -21.47 -15.17
C THR A 768 4.47 -22.24 -15.72
N SER A 769 4.48 -23.55 -15.55
CA SER A 769 5.44 -24.43 -16.20
C SER A 769 4.74 -25.56 -16.93
N TYR A 770 5.25 -25.86 -18.12
CA TYR A 770 4.74 -26.89 -19.02
C TYR A 770 5.72 -28.04 -19.08
N GLY A 771 5.21 -29.26 -19.00
CA GLY A 771 5.96 -30.47 -19.23
C GLY A 771 6.11 -30.76 -20.72
N ASP A 772 6.94 -31.75 -21.04
CA ASP A 772 7.13 -32.19 -22.41
C ASP A 772 5.82 -32.71 -23.03
N ASP A 773 5.68 -32.53 -24.34
CA ASP A 773 4.66 -33.21 -25.13
C ASP A 773 4.91 -34.72 -25.11
N LYS A 774 3.84 -35.47 -24.86
CA LYS A 774 3.81 -36.93 -24.94
C LYS A 774 2.64 -37.37 -25.79
N THR A 775 2.72 -38.57 -26.33
CA THR A 775 1.63 -39.18 -27.09
C THR A 775 1.20 -40.50 -26.48
N PHE A 776 -0.07 -40.84 -26.69
CA PHE A 776 -0.60 -42.20 -26.56
C PHE A 776 -1.60 -42.44 -27.69
N SER A 777 -1.88 -43.70 -28.00
CA SER A 777 -2.90 -44.07 -28.98
C SER A 777 -3.99 -44.86 -28.28
N THR A 778 -5.25 -44.52 -28.57
CA THR A 778 -6.35 -45.44 -28.32
C THR A 778 -6.24 -46.57 -29.34
N THR A 779 -6.40 -47.82 -28.92
CA THR A 779 -6.16 -48.98 -29.80
C THR A 779 -7.44 -49.80 -29.93
N ILE A 780 -7.73 -50.20 -31.17
CA ILE A 780 -8.66 -51.28 -31.49
C ILE A 780 -7.84 -52.55 -31.70
N ILE A 781 -8.31 -53.66 -31.15
CA ILE A 781 -7.68 -54.96 -31.37
C ILE A 781 -8.42 -55.67 -32.49
N TYR A 782 -7.68 -56.33 -33.37
CA TYR A 782 -8.23 -57.02 -34.53
C TYR A 782 -7.99 -58.53 -34.42
N VAL A 783 -8.96 -59.33 -34.87
CA VAL A 783 -8.88 -60.78 -34.84
C VAL A 783 -9.26 -61.34 -36.20
N GLU A 784 -8.34 -62.08 -36.82
CA GLU A 784 -8.55 -62.81 -38.08
C GLU A 784 -7.71 -64.09 -38.04
N SER A 785 -8.30 -65.25 -38.35
CA SER A 785 -7.62 -66.55 -38.19
C SER A 785 -6.31 -66.67 -38.99
N THR A 786 -6.17 -65.91 -40.09
CA THR A 786 -4.93 -65.88 -40.89
C THR A 786 -3.83 -65.01 -40.30
N GLY A 787 -4.16 -64.15 -39.33
CA GLY A 787 -3.25 -63.18 -38.73
C GLY A 787 -2.92 -61.99 -39.63
N SER A 788 -3.64 -61.80 -40.75
CA SER A 788 -3.37 -60.69 -41.67
C SER A 788 -4.06 -59.40 -41.23
N CYS A 789 -5.27 -59.49 -40.68
CA CYS A 789 -6.16 -58.41 -40.25
C CYS A 789 -6.23 -57.19 -41.20
N GLY A 790 -6.10 -57.40 -42.51
CA GLY A 790 -6.01 -56.29 -43.48
C GLY A 790 -4.82 -55.34 -43.26
N GLY A 791 -3.81 -55.74 -42.48
CA GLY A 791 -2.67 -54.91 -42.08
C GLY A 791 -2.88 -54.12 -40.78
N ASN A 792 -4.03 -54.24 -40.12
CA ASN A 792 -4.30 -53.60 -38.83
C ASN A 792 -3.56 -54.32 -37.69
N ILE A 793 -3.01 -53.55 -36.74
CA ILE A 793 -2.19 -54.07 -35.63
C ILE A 793 -2.66 -53.38 -34.33
N PRO A 794 -2.81 -54.11 -33.21
CA PRO A 794 -2.48 -55.53 -33.00
C PRO A 794 -3.53 -56.48 -33.62
N CYS A 795 -3.03 -57.53 -34.27
CA CYS A 795 -3.82 -58.59 -34.89
C CYS A 795 -3.54 -59.92 -34.17
N TYR A 796 -4.60 -60.62 -33.76
CA TYR A 796 -4.53 -61.95 -33.16
C TYR A 796 -5.22 -62.98 -34.06
N THR A 797 -4.75 -64.21 -33.97
CA THR A 797 -5.31 -65.33 -34.73
C THR A 797 -6.51 -65.98 -34.04
N THR A 798 -6.72 -65.68 -32.76
CA THR A 798 -7.85 -66.18 -31.96
C THR A 798 -8.48 -65.06 -31.15
N ILE A 799 -9.77 -65.19 -30.84
CA ILE A 799 -10.52 -64.24 -30.01
C ILE A 799 -10.00 -64.31 -28.57
N GLN A 800 -9.66 -65.50 -28.06
CA GLN A 800 -9.13 -65.62 -26.70
C GLN A 800 -7.79 -64.91 -26.52
N GLU A 801 -6.84 -65.04 -27.46
CA GLU A 801 -5.56 -64.33 -27.37
C GLU A 801 -5.76 -62.81 -27.34
N ALA A 802 -6.74 -62.29 -28.09
CA ALA A 802 -7.09 -60.88 -28.05
C ALA A 802 -7.69 -60.46 -26.71
N ILE A 803 -8.57 -61.27 -26.12
CA ILE A 803 -9.14 -61.05 -24.78
C ILE A 803 -8.05 -61.03 -23.71
N ASP A 804 -7.11 -61.96 -23.77
CA ASP A 804 -6.02 -62.08 -22.79
C ASP A 804 -5.03 -60.90 -22.88
N ALA A 805 -4.94 -60.25 -24.05
CA ALA A 805 -3.99 -59.17 -24.31
C ALA A 805 -4.50 -57.77 -23.95
N VAL A 806 -5.78 -57.61 -23.61
CA VAL A 806 -6.40 -56.30 -23.39
C VAL A 806 -6.61 -55.94 -21.93
N ASN A 807 -6.61 -54.63 -21.66
CA ASN A 807 -7.12 -54.07 -20.42
C ASN A 807 -8.64 -53.84 -20.50
N SER A 808 -9.29 -53.67 -19.35
CA SER A 808 -10.70 -53.25 -19.24
C SER A 808 -11.02 -52.03 -20.11
N GLY A 809 -12.07 -52.08 -20.93
CA GLY A 809 -12.54 -51.01 -21.83
C GLY A 809 -12.05 -51.12 -23.28
N ALA A 810 -11.55 -52.30 -23.70
CA ALA A 810 -11.07 -52.53 -25.05
C ALA A 810 -12.21 -52.89 -26.03
N ILE A 811 -12.03 -52.44 -27.29
CA ILE A 811 -12.85 -52.88 -28.43
C ILE A 811 -12.02 -53.90 -29.20
N ILE A 812 -12.58 -55.11 -29.38
CA ILE A 812 -12.00 -56.18 -30.19
C ILE A 812 -12.90 -56.37 -31.41
N ARG A 813 -12.38 -56.08 -32.60
CA ARG A 813 -13.05 -56.34 -33.87
C ARG A 813 -12.61 -57.69 -34.42
N ILE A 814 -13.58 -58.52 -34.81
CA ILE A 814 -13.36 -59.90 -35.19
C ILE A 814 -13.88 -60.13 -36.61
N ALA A 815 -13.06 -60.76 -37.45
CA ALA A 815 -13.42 -61.06 -38.83
C ALA A 815 -14.65 -61.98 -38.93
N GLU A 816 -15.38 -61.89 -40.04
CA GLU A 816 -16.53 -62.73 -40.39
C GLU A 816 -16.14 -64.20 -40.66
N GLU A 817 -15.81 -64.94 -39.60
CA GLU A 817 -15.35 -66.32 -39.65
C GLU A 817 -15.98 -67.18 -38.55
N ILE A 818 -15.72 -68.49 -38.60
CA ILE A 818 -16.05 -69.43 -37.53
C ILE A 818 -14.77 -69.72 -36.75
N TYR A 819 -14.77 -69.37 -35.45
CA TYR A 819 -13.67 -69.64 -34.53
C TYR A 819 -14.04 -70.84 -33.65
N ASP A 820 -13.37 -71.98 -33.88
CA ASP A 820 -13.56 -73.23 -33.12
C ASP A 820 -12.87 -73.14 -31.74
N GLU A 821 -13.31 -72.18 -30.93
CA GLU A 821 -12.76 -71.90 -29.60
C GLU A 821 -13.86 -71.61 -28.56
N GLY A 822 -13.60 -71.97 -27.31
CA GLY A 822 -14.41 -71.55 -26.17
C GLY A 822 -13.77 -70.33 -25.52
N LEU A 823 -14.54 -69.26 -25.38
CA LEU A 823 -14.08 -68.00 -24.81
C LEU A 823 -14.20 -68.05 -23.29
N ILE A 824 -13.11 -67.76 -22.58
CA ILE A 824 -13.07 -67.64 -21.13
C ILE A 824 -12.75 -66.19 -20.80
N ILE A 825 -13.68 -65.53 -20.09
CA ILE A 825 -13.45 -64.21 -19.53
C ILE A 825 -13.36 -64.38 -18.02
N ASP A 826 -12.12 -64.46 -17.51
CA ASP A 826 -11.80 -64.63 -16.09
C ASP A 826 -11.24 -63.36 -15.43
N THR A 827 -10.95 -62.33 -16.22
CA THR A 827 -10.44 -61.02 -15.76
C THR A 827 -11.56 -60.01 -15.55
N ALA A 828 -11.31 -59.03 -14.67
CA ALA A 828 -12.26 -57.97 -14.34
C ALA A 828 -12.23 -56.83 -15.38
N ASN A 829 -12.58 -57.14 -16.63
CA ASN A 829 -12.47 -56.23 -17.78
C ASN A 829 -13.82 -55.98 -18.46
N ASP A 830 -14.18 -54.72 -18.66
CA ASP A 830 -15.26 -54.32 -19.58
C ASP A 830 -14.79 -54.58 -21.02
N LEU A 831 -15.56 -55.29 -21.84
CA LEU A 831 -15.14 -55.67 -23.19
C LEU A 831 -16.25 -55.47 -24.20
N ILE A 832 -15.90 -55.00 -25.39
CA ILE A 832 -16.80 -54.94 -26.54
C ILE A 832 -16.23 -55.84 -27.62
N LEU A 833 -16.87 -56.98 -27.86
CA LEU A 833 -16.55 -57.89 -28.96
C LEU A 833 -17.45 -57.55 -30.15
N GLN A 834 -16.87 -57.04 -31.21
CA GLN A 834 -17.57 -56.68 -32.45
C GLN A 834 -17.20 -57.71 -33.52
N GLY A 835 -18.07 -58.67 -33.78
CA GLY A 835 -17.93 -59.64 -34.85
C GLY A 835 -18.36 -59.10 -36.21
N GLY A 836 -18.21 -59.94 -37.23
CA GLY A 836 -18.79 -59.72 -38.55
C GLY A 836 -17.99 -58.86 -39.52
N TRP A 837 -16.74 -58.54 -39.21
CA TRP A 837 -15.96 -57.60 -40.02
C TRP A 837 -15.38 -58.26 -41.28
N ASP A 838 -15.45 -57.56 -42.41
CA ASP A 838 -14.72 -57.95 -43.62
C ASP A 838 -13.19 -58.01 -43.39
N SER A 839 -12.45 -58.69 -44.27
CA SER A 839 -10.96 -58.81 -44.16
C SER A 839 -10.21 -57.46 -44.12
N THR A 840 -10.88 -56.35 -44.42
CA THR A 840 -10.34 -54.98 -44.33
C THR A 840 -10.75 -54.24 -43.07
N PHE A 841 -11.64 -54.81 -42.24
CA PHE A 841 -12.20 -54.22 -41.01
C PHE A 841 -12.87 -52.86 -41.21
N THR A 842 -13.51 -52.70 -42.36
CA THR A 842 -14.21 -51.47 -42.77
C THR A 842 -15.73 -51.61 -42.75
N THR A 843 -16.24 -52.82 -42.93
CA THR A 843 -17.68 -53.10 -43.01
C THR A 843 -18.03 -54.31 -42.17
N GLN A 844 -19.15 -54.25 -41.43
CA GLN A 844 -19.77 -55.44 -40.85
C GLN A 844 -20.78 -56.03 -41.86
N SER A 845 -20.52 -57.25 -42.35
CA SER A 845 -21.32 -57.90 -43.39
C SER A 845 -22.02 -59.19 -42.95
N SER A 846 -21.66 -59.77 -41.80
CA SER A 846 -22.32 -60.95 -41.21
C SER A 846 -22.13 -61.02 -39.69
N ASP A 847 -22.43 -62.17 -39.08
CA ASP A 847 -22.02 -62.51 -37.72
C ASP A 847 -20.67 -63.26 -37.72
N THR A 848 -19.92 -63.17 -36.61
CA THR A 848 -18.82 -64.08 -36.25
C THR A 848 -19.36 -65.19 -35.35
N VAL A 849 -18.95 -66.44 -35.56
CA VAL A 849 -19.38 -67.58 -34.74
C VAL A 849 -18.25 -68.07 -33.82
N ALA A 850 -18.55 -68.26 -32.53
CA ALA A 850 -17.66 -68.92 -31.55
C ALA A 850 -18.40 -70.08 -30.85
N ASN A 851 -17.66 -71.07 -30.32
CA ASN A 851 -18.31 -72.28 -29.78
C ASN A 851 -19.06 -72.05 -28.47
N SER A 852 -18.45 -71.31 -27.53
CA SER A 852 -19.05 -71.05 -26.23
C SER A 852 -18.42 -69.82 -25.59
N LEU A 853 -19.14 -69.20 -24.65
CA LEU A 853 -18.63 -68.11 -23.82
C LEU A 853 -18.87 -68.46 -22.35
N THR A 854 -17.78 -68.54 -21.59
CA THR A 854 -17.81 -68.77 -20.15
C THR A 854 -17.23 -67.55 -19.43
N ILE A 855 -18.07 -66.87 -18.66
CA ILE A 855 -17.65 -65.75 -17.81
C ILE A 855 -17.47 -66.30 -16.39
N THR A 856 -16.23 -66.32 -15.90
CA THR A 856 -15.90 -66.91 -14.58
C THR A 856 -15.44 -65.89 -13.54
N GLY A 857 -15.11 -64.66 -13.96
CA GLY A 857 -14.69 -63.57 -13.08
C GLY A 857 -15.85 -62.74 -12.47
N THR A 858 -15.55 -61.92 -11.46
CA THR A 858 -16.49 -60.95 -10.84
C THR A 858 -16.49 -59.57 -11.53
N GLY A 859 -16.12 -59.51 -12.82
CA GLY A 859 -15.86 -58.29 -13.61
C GLY A 859 -17.07 -57.65 -14.29
N GLY A 860 -16.86 -56.47 -14.90
CA GLY A 860 -17.89 -55.62 -15.51
C GLY A 860 -18.48 -56.12 -16.85
N PRO A 861 -19.33 -55.32 -17.53
CA PRO A 861 -20.14 -55.78 -18.66
C PRO A 861 -19.30 -56.21 -19.88
N VAL A 862 -19.71 -57.33 -20.49
CA VAL A 862 -19.24 -57.80 -21.80
C VAL A 862 -20.35 -57.56 -22.81
N GLU A 863 -20.09 -56.73 -23.81
CA GLU A 863 -21.00 -56.45 -24.91
C GLU A 863 -20.61 -57.29 -26.13
N LEU A 864 -21.58 -57.99 -26.70
CA LEU A 864 -21.44 -58.77 -27.92
C LEU A 864 -22.23 -58.09 -29.03
N ASP A 865 -21.56 -57.72 -30.12
CA ASP A 865 -22.14 -57.13 -31.31
C ASP A 865 -21.78 -58.00 -32.52
N ASN A 866 -22.77 -58.56 -33.22
CA ASN A 866 -22.59 -59.53 -34.32
C ASN A 866 -21.68 -60.73 -33.98
N VAL A 867 -21.73 -61.20 -32.72
CA VAL A 867 -21.08 -62.44 -32.27
C VAL A 867 -22.15 -63.43 -31.86
N VAL A 868 -22.18 -64.59 -32.52
CA VAL A 868 -23.13 -65.68 -32.28
C VAL A 868 -22.42 -66.87 -31.64
N LEU A 869 -23.01 -67.43 -30.59
CA LEU A 869 -22.51 -68.66 -29.97
C LEU A 869 -23.18 -69.87 -30.62
N GLN A 870 -22.38 -70.84 -31.06
CA GLN A 870 -22.89 -72.09 -31.62
C GLN A 870 -23.62 -72.89 -30.53
N GLU A 871 -24.86 -73.35 -30.77
CA GLU A 871 -25.55 -74.23 -29.82
C GLU A 871 -24.76 -75.54 -29.68
N ALA A 872 -24.36 -75.87 -28.45
CA ALA A 872 -23.77 -77.17 -28.14
C ALA A 872 -24.88 -78.25 -28.21
N ASP A 873 -24.72 -79.21 -29.13
CA ASP A 873 -25.53 -80.45 -29.18
C ASP A 873 -25.37 -81.31 -27.91
#